data_AF-A0A415C6E9-F1
#
_entry.id   AF-A0A415C6E9-F1
#
_cell.length_a   1.000
_cell.length_b   1.000
_cell.length_c   1.000
_cell.angle_alpha   90.00
_cell.angle_beta   90.00
_cell.angle_gamma   90.00
#
_symmetry.space_group_name_H-M   'P 1'
#
loop_
_entity.id
_entity.type
_entity.pdbx_description
1 polymer ?
#
loop_
_entity_poly.entity_id
_entity_poly.type
_entity_poly.pdbx_seq_one_letter_code
_entity_poly.pdbx_strand_id
1 'polypeptide(L)'
;MRRSPQHIGRKGHQFLSQALRPRRIVLYVVFVLLGAVLSVVGIYGISALKLYTEANRFISASENLANTALGCGGGGNIGTSAREMVTSTRALRDELDKPQWTFLRDHTAYGNDITAARTMLDAMGNLVDGPFTDLMDLSKQLSGFSMKDKSVDLSAVTAMPGIVKQARADIKVETRRLEKLAPPKSSSIASMVKTGVSGLKSVDKMLNEYDELINLLPQLLGENGERTYLVAIYNPAELRSGGGMVGNIAPVTADHGKVTIGDFIATTDITYGTQPYDAENVKEAAVFGDQVWKYPQTTTVNPNFQRAAVTLKNMWLAQPGNENQEIAGVFALDPVFLQSLIGATGSVKLSDGKVLDGTNTVKFFLNELYVDHPIYKEQNAYTNKASKTIMTHVFSGVGTSTLSPMLKALRQTSANGHFKLWMAQEEELAALVQTKVFDANVAGMIPGSVERPKAGVYVTEAKPSKLSWYLEPSITVKKTCGSDFAANSYRISDEVDAPARATNPMTIANAGLGDEYTVTVRLKNTMTEEQAKSLPAFITGNTEKGTMQPRLFLMAPEGGAITSLAYESGEMVSNGTVEDRQFINLRLTQGIKPGETVTIAFTVRAAEKAKSTLDVVTTPIINEKGIYTGTNGKVTDTCGADVPDAVEDQWAGTGSDGSANGDGSSNGTDGTDGGKSSGKTSSKPADENKNSADSSNGGALDKLSSIKDGLSCPVDLKKFM
;
A
#
# COMPACT_ATOMS: atom_id res chain seq x y z
N MET A 1 64.11 -48.46 72.14
CA MET A 1 65.05 -47.64 71.35
C MET A 1 64.49 -46.23 71.21
N ARG A 2 65.12 -45.27 71.88
CA ARG A 2 64.99 -43.81 71.72
C ARG A 2 66.41 -43.30 71.55
N ARG A 3 66.69 -42.43 70.58
CA ARG A 3 67.94 -41.66 70.55
C ARG A 3 67.61 -40.17 70.46
N SER A 4 68.15 -39.45 71.41
CA SER A 4 68.18 -38.00 71.61
C SER A 4 69.62 -37.64 72.02
N PRO A 5 69.99 -36.36 72.13
CA PRO A 5 70.32 -35.42 71.05
C PRO A 5 71.80 -35.00 71.13
N GLN A 6 72.33 -34.29 70.11
CA GLN A 6 73.61 -33.59 70.23
C GLN A 6 73.45 -32.08 70.05
N HIS A 7 74.07 -31.36 70.99
CA HIS A 7 74.05 -29.92 71.17
C HIS A 7 74.99 -29.16 70.23
N ILE A 8 74.63 -27.88 70.09
CA ILE A 8 75.17 -26.78 69.30
C ILE A 8 76.58 -26.33 69.75
N GLY A 9 77.43 -25.99 68.78
CA GLY A 9 78.67 -25.23 68.97
C GLY A 9 78.67 -23.91 68.19
N ARG A 10 78.83 -22.79 68.91
CA ARG A 10 78.91 -21.39 68.43
C ARG A 10 80.16 -21.10 67.59
N LYS A 11 79.96 -20.68 66.33
CA LYS A 11 80.72 -19.64 65.58
C LYS A 11 79.67 -19.05 64.62
N GLY A 12 79.27 -17.79 64.62
CA GLY A 12 80.01 -16.54 64.75
C GLY A 12 79.26 -15.58 63.82
N HIS A 13 78.33 -14.80 64.37
CA HIS A 13 77.57 -13.77 63.67
C HIS A 13 78.51 -12.67 63.17
N GLN A 14 78.63 -12.48 61.87
CA GLN A 14 78.92 -11.19 61.24
C GLN A 14 78.72 -11.34 59.73
N PHE A 15 77.59 -10.83 59.22
CA PHE A 15 77.40 -10.16 57.92
C PHE A 15 75.90 -10.15 57.58
N LEU A 16 75.30 -8.96 57.70
CA LEU A 16 74.10 -8.43 57.00
C LEU A 16 73.25 -7.54 57.91
N SER A 17 73.85 -6.54 58.54
CA SER A 17 73.16 -5.26 58.78
C SER A 17 73.50 -4.33 57.61
N GLN A 18 72.95 -4.60 56.42
CA GLN A 18 72.85 -3.53 55.43
C GLN A 18 71.69 -2.64 55.85
N ALA A 19 72.01 -1.48 56.43
CA ALA A 19 71.05 -0.39 56.56
C ALA A 19 70.46 -0.12 55.16
N LEU A 20 69.19 -0.45 54.98
CA LEU A 20 68.44 -0.04 53.80
C LEU A 20 68.46 1.50 53.79
N ARG A 21 69.33 2.09 52.96
CA ARG A 21 69.38 3.55 52.79
C ARG A 21 67.96 4.01 52.43
N PRO A 22 67.39 5.05 53.07
CA PRO A 22 66.00 5.48 52.84
C PRO A 22 65.70 5.73 51.35
N ARG A 23 66.72 6.12 50.59
CA ARG A 23 66.66 6.28 49.13
C ARG A 23 66.30 5.00 48.35
N ARG A 24 66.72 3.80 48.80
CA ARG A 24 66.37 2.51 48.16
C ARG A 24 64.96 2.07 48.54
N ILE A 25 64.52 2.30 49.78
CA ILE A 25 63.14 2.03 50.21
C ILE A 25 62.17 2.94 49.43
N VAL A 26 62.49 4.23 49.30
CA VAL A 26 61.69 5.18 48.49
C VAL A 26 61.64 4.73 47.02
N LEU A 27 62.75 4.27 46.44
CA LEU A 27 62.77 3.72 45.07
C LEU A 27 61.90 2.46 44.92
N TYR A 28 61.95 1.51 45.86
CA TYR A 28 61.10 0.32 45.82
C TYR A 28 59.61 0.67 45.99
N VAL A 29 59.27 1.59 46.89
CA VAL A 29 57.89 2.07 47.07
C VAL A 29 57.40 2.78 45.82
N VAL A 30 58.23 3.60 45.18
CA VAL A 30 57.89 4.25 43.90
C VAL A 30 57.71 3.23 42.78
N PHE A 31 58.56 2.19 42.66
CA PHE A 31 58.38 1.15 41.63
C PHE A 31 57.15 0.27 41.88
N VAL A 32 56.81 -0.02 43.14
CA VAL A 32 55.59 -0.76 43.48
C VAL A 32 54.35 0.10 43.22
N LEU A 33 54.38 1.40 43.54
CA LEU A 33 53.30 2.32 43.21
C LEU A 33 53.17 2.51 41.69
N LEU A 34 54.28 2.63 40.97
CA LEU A 34 54.29 2.77 39.51
C LEU A 34 53.83 1.47 38.83
N GLY A 35 54.24 0.31 39.36
CA GLY A 35 53.75 -1.00 38.94
C GLY A 35 52.25 -1.17 39.19
N ALA A 36 51.77 -0.76 40.37
CA ALA A 36 50.34 -0.76 40.70
C ALA A 36 49.55 0.20 39.79
N VAL A 37 50.08 1.40 39.52
CA VAL A 37 49.49 2.38 38.58
C VAL A 37 49.48 1.82 37.16
N LEU A 38 50.55 1.18 36.69
CA LEU A 38 50.62 0.54 35.36
C LEU A 38 49.70 -0.68 35.26
N SER A 39 49.55 -1.46 36.32
CA SER A 39 48.58 -2.56 36.38
C SER A 39 47.14 -2.04 36.36
N VAL A 40 46.85 -0.97 37.08
CA VAL A 40 45.57 -0.24 37.03
C VAL A 40 45.33 0.27 35.60
N VAL A 41 46.27 1.04 35.03
CA VAL A 41 46.17 1.58 33.67
C VAL A 41 46.07 0.47 32.61
N GLY A 42 46.77 -0.65 32.77
CA GLY A 42 46.67 -1.81 31.88
C GLY A 42 45.30 -2.51 31.96
N ILE A 43 44.78 -2.73 33.17
CA ILE A 43 43.45 -3.34 33.38
C ILE A 43 42.35 -2.44 32.82
N TYR A 44 42.39 -1.13 33.14
CA TYR A 44 41.40 -0.18 32.62
C TYR A 44 41.59 0.10 31.11
N GLY A 45 42.82 0.07 30.59
CA GLY A 45 43.13 0.26 29.17
C GLY A 45 42.66 -0.90 28.29
N ILE A 46 42.89 -2.15 28.71
CA ILE A 46 42.36 -3.35 28.02
C ILE A 46 40.83 -3.36 28.09
N SER A 47 40.27 -3.01 29.26
CA SER A 47 38.82 -2.93 29.44
C SER A 47 38.18 -1.85 28.56
N ALA A 48 38.79 -0.66 28.48
CA ALA A 48 38.35 0.43 27.61
C ALA A 48 38.44 0.06 26.12
N LEU A 49 39.50 -0.63 25.70
CA LEU A 49 39.64 -1.12 24.32
C LEU A 49 38.54 -2.13 23.97
N LYS A 50 38.20 -3.03 24.90
CA LYS A 50 37.12 -4.00 24.71
C LYS A 50 35.76 -3.31 24.65
N LEU A 51 35.49 -2.34 25.54
CA LEU A 51 34.27 -1.53 25.48
C LEU A 51 34.15 -0.78 24.14
N TYR A 52 35.23 -0.16 23.68
CA TYR A 52 35.26 0.54 22.40
C TYR A 52 34.97 -0.39 21.21
N THR A 53 35.61 -1.56 21.20
CA THR A 53 35.46 -2.54 20.12
C THR A 53 34.04 -3.07 20.04
N GLU A 54 33.46 -3.46 21.19
CA GLU A 54 32.11 -4.02 21.24
C GLU A 54 31.03 -2.93 21.06
N ALA A 55 31.27 -1.70 21.50
CA ALA A 55 30.38 -0.58 21.20
C ALA A 55 30.32 -0.29 19.69
N ASN A 56 31.46 -0.27 18.99
CA ASN A 56 31.48 -0.08 17.54
C ASN A 56 30.79 -1.21 16.78
N ARG A 57 30.92 -2.46 17.25
CA ARG A 57 30.19 -3.61 16.71
C ARG A 57 28.69 -3.47 16.92
N PHE A 58 28.26 -3.13 18.14
CA PHE A 58 26.86 -2.89 18.47
C PHE A 58 26.24 -1.80 17.57
N ILE A 59 26.93 -0.67 17.40
CA ILE A 59 26.45 0.45 16.55
C ILE A 59 26.31 0.00 15.10
N SER A 60 27.36 -0.64 14.55
CA SER A 60 27.34 -1.07 13.14
C SER A 60 26.27 -2.14 12.88
N ALA A 61 26.06 -3.04 13.84
CA ALA A 61 24.99 -4.03 13.80
C ALA A 61 23.60 -3.37 13.86
N SER A 62 23.43 -2.35 14.71
CA SER A 62 22.20 -1.57 14.83
C SER A 62 21.88 -0.75 13.58
N GLU A 63 22.89 -0.11 12.97
CA GLU A 63 22.78 0.62 11.70
C GLU A 63 22.35 -0.32 10.57
N ASN A 64 23.00 -1.48 10.45
CA ASN A 64 22.64 -2.48 9.45
C ASN A 64 21.22 -3.01 9.68
N LEU A 65 20.86 -3.32 10.93
CA LEU A 65 19.52 -3.80 11.27
C LEU A 65 18.45 -2.77 10.89
N ALA A 66 18.64 -1.50 11.27
CA ALA A 66 17.72 -0.41 10.96
C ALA A 66 17.63 -0.17 9.44
N ASN A 67 18.76 -0.09 8.74
CA ASN A 67 18.78 0.14 7.30
C ASN A 67 18.18 -1.02 6.51
N THR A 68 18.40 -2.27 6.92
CA THR A 68 17.77 -3.43 6.28
C THR A 68 16.26 -3.47 6.56
N ALA A 69 15.83 -3.22 7.80
CA ALA A 69 14.41 -3.18 8.16
C ALA A 69 13.63 -2.06 7.43
N LEU A 70 14.28 -0.91 7.22
CA LEU A 70 13.72 0.25 6.51
C LEU A 70 13.86 0.15 4.98
N GLY A 71 14.56 -0.85 4.44
CA GLY A 71 14.82 -0.97 3.00
C GLY A 71 15.79 0.08 2.45
N CYS A 72 16.62 0.68 3.30
CA CYS A 72 17.63 1.69 2.96
C CYS A 72 18.96 1.09 2.41
N GLY A 73 19.00 -0.21 2.09
CA GLY A 73 20.18 -0.85 1.49
C GLY A 73 21.24 -1.36 2.47
N GLY A 74 20.84 -1.88 3.64
CA GLY A 74 21.76 -2.54 4.58
C GLY A 74 22.38 -3.82 3.99
N GLY A 75 23.70 -4.00 4.15
CA GLY A 75 24.47 -5.06 3.47
C GLY A 75 24.31 -6.49 4.03
N GLY A 76 23.33 -6.74 4.92
CA GLY A 76 23.25 -7.99 5.68
C GLY A 76 21.82 -8.48 5.99
N ASN A 77 21.73 -9.76 6.35
CA ASN A 77 20.49 -10.40 6.83
C ASN A 77 20.08 -9.83 8.20
N ILE A 78 18.82 -9.40 8.34
CA ILE A 78 18.23 -8.86 9.59
C ILE A 78 18.57 -9.75 10.80
N GLY A 79 18.47 -11.06 10.67
CA GLY A 79 18.75 -11.99 11.75
C GLY A 79 20.23 -12.13 12.10
N THR A 80 21.15 -11.87 11.17
CA THR A 80 22.58 -11.82 11.49
C THR A 80 22.92 -10.52 12.21
N SER A 81 22.47 -9.37 11.69
CA SER A 81 22.70 -8.07 12.34
C SER A 81 22.09 -8.02 13.73
N ALA A 82 20.90 -8.60 13.92
CA ALA A 82 20.33 -8.74 15.25
C ALA A 82 21.19 -9.59 16.20
N ARG A 83 21.67 -10.77 15.77
CA ARG A 83 22.55 -11.64 16.57
C ARG A 83 23.87 -10.95 16.95
N GLU A 84 24.44 -10.16 16.05
CA GLU A 84 25.63 -9.35 16.35
C GLU A 84 25.31 -8.28 17.39
N MET A 85 24.17 -7.60 17.27
CA MET A 85 23.69 -6.63 18.26
C MET A 85 23.50 -7.28 19.64
N VAL A 86 22.93 -8.50 19.71
CA VAL A 86 22.80 -9.32 20.93
C VAL A 86 24.18 -9.58 21.55
N THR A 87 25.09 -10.10 20.74
CA THR A 87 26.39 -10.57 21.19
C THR A 87 27.22 -9.41 21.75
N SER A 88 27.24 -8.28 21.05
CA SER A 88 27.95 -7.09 21.51
C SER A 88 27.30 -6.45 22.74
N THR A 89 25.97 -6.48 22.87
CA THR A 89 25.28 -6.03 24.10
C THR A 89 25.73 -6.85 25.31
N ARG A 90 25.77 -8.19 25.18
CA ARG A 90 26.26 -9.08 26.26
C ARG A 90 27.72 -8.82 26.59
N ALA A 91 28.57 -8.68 25.58
CA ALA A 91 29.99 -8.43 25.80
C ALA A 91 30.28 -7.08 26.49
N LEU A 92 29.50 -6.05 26.17
CA LEU A 92 29.54 -4.75 26.85
C LEU A 92 29.08 -4.85 28.31
N ARG A 93 27.98 -5.59 28.55
CA ARG A 93 27.45 -5.84 29.89
C ARG A 93 28.47 -6.55 30.77
N ASP A 94 28.99 -7.67 30.29
CA ASP A 94 29.98 -8.49 31.01
C ASP A 94 31.25 -7.70 31.32
N GLU A 95 31.66 -6.81 30.43
CA GLU A 95 32.81 -5.94 30.66
C GLU A 95 32.54 -4.90 31.73
N LEU A 96 31.37 -4.24 31.68
CA LEU A 96 30.96 -3.25 32.66
C LEU A 96 30.63 -3.85 34.02
N ASP A 97 30.30 -5.13 34.15
CA ASP A 97 30.01 -5.79 35.43
C ASP A 97 31.27 -6.25 36.19
N LYS A 98 32.45 -6.15 35.57
CA LYS A 98 33.70 -6.53 36.22
C LYS A 98 34.00 -5.69 37.47
N PRO A 99 34.74 -6.24 38.46
CA PRO A 99 35.00 -5.58 39.75
C PRO A 99 35.58 -4.17 39.64
N GLN A 100 36.43 -3.90 38.65
CA GLN A 100 37.03 -2.57 38.47
C GLN A 100 36.00 -1.48 38.15
N TRP A 101 34.95 -1.78 37.41
CA TRP A 101 33.87 -0.83 37.11
C TRP A 101 32.92 -0.67 38.28
N THR A 102 32.72 -1.72 39.08
CA THR A 102 31.99 -1.63 40.36
C THR A 102 32.72 -0.72 41.34
N PHE A 103 34.06 -0.83 41.41
CA PHE A 103 34.87 0.07 42.22
C PHE A 103 34.70 1.53 41.77
N LEU A 104 34.79 1.82 40.46
CA LEU A 104 34.56 3.18 39.94
C LEU A 104 33.15 3.69 40.23
N ARG A 105 32.14 2.83 40.11
CA ARG A 105 30.74 3.17 40.42
C ARG A 105 30.58 3.60 41.88
N ASP A 106 31.17 2.85 42.80
CA ASP A 106 30.95 3.03 44.24
C ASP A 106 31.83 4.14 44.85
N HIS A 107 32.95 4.49 44.19
CA HIS A 107 33.96 5.41 44.75
C HIS A 107 34.13 6.71 43.95
N THR A 108 33.37 6.94 42.86
CA THR A 108 33.48 8.16 42.05
C THR A 108 32.14 8.86 41.83
N ALA A 109 32.20 10.12 41.41
CA ALA A 109 31.01 10.91 41.06
C ALA A 109 30.30 10.45 39.77
N TYR A 110 30.83 9.43 39.07
CA TYR A 110 30.24 8.84 37.86
C TYR A 110 29.44 7.55 38.15
N GLY A 111 29.09 7.30 39.42
CA GLY A 111 28.29 6.13 39.81
C GLY A 111 26.95 6.04 39.07
N ASN A 112 26.26 7.18 38.87
CA ASN A 112 25.00 7.23 38.12
C ASN A 112 25.20 6.89 36.65
N ASP A 113 26.31 7.31 36.05
CA ASP A 113 26.64 7.03 34.65
C ASP A 113 26.90 5.54 34.40
N ILE A 114 27.68 4.90 35.28
CA ILE A 114 27.95 3.46 35.19
C ILE A 114 26.67 2.65 35.47
N THR A 115 25.86 3.08 36.43
CA THR A 115 24.56 2.45 36.73
C THR A 115 23.60 2.58 35.56
N ALA A 116 23.54 3.74 34.91
CA ALA A 116 22.72 3.96 33.72
C ALA A 116 23.19 3.10 32.55
N ALA A 117 24.50 3.04 32.29
CA ALA A 117 25.07 2.21 31.24
C ALA A 117 24.77 0.71 31.44
N ARG A 118 24.96 0.19 32.66
CA ARG A 118 24.61 -1.20 33.00
C ARG A 118 23.10 -1.45 32.84
N THR A 119 22.26 -0.54 33.32
CA THR A 119 20.81 -0.69 33.22
C THR A 119 20.31 -0.67 31.77
N MET A 120 20.91 0.16 30.89
CA MET A 120 20.61 0.15 29.46
C MET A 120 21.01 -1.17 28.78
N LEU A 121 22.18 -1.71 29.13
CA LEU A 121 22.65 -2.98 28.59
C LEU A 121 21.85 -4.18 29.13
N ASP A 122 21.41 -4.12 30.39
CA ASP A 122 20.50 -5.10 30.96
C ASP A 122 19.14 -5.06 30.25
N ALA A 123 18.57 -3.87 30.07
CA ALA A 123 17.31 -3.68 29.37
C ALA A 123 17.39 -4.20 27.93
N MET A 124 18.45 -3.84 27.22
CA MET A 124 18.70 -4.32 25.86
C MET A 124 18.87 -5.85 25.85
N GLY A 125 19.65 -6.41 26.78
CA GLY A 125 19.84 -7.85 26.90
C GLY A 125 18.53 -8.60 27.16
N ASN A 126 17.68 -8.10 28.06
CA ASN A 126 16.38 -8.71 28.38
C ASN A 126 15.41 -8.66 27.19
N LEU A 127 15.33 -7.53 26.48
CA LEU A 127 14.47 -7.39 25.30
C LEU A 127 14.94 -8.26 24.14
N VAL A 128 16.25 -8.44 24.05
CA VAL A 128 16.88 -9.26 23.03
C VAL A 128 16.70 -10.75 23.32
N ASP A 129 16.95 -11.18 24.56
CA ASP A 129 16.89 -12.59 24.98
C ASP A 129 15.44 -13.08 25.14
N GLY A 130 14.48 -12.19 25.37
CA GLY A 130 13.06 -12.50 25.37
C GLY A 130 12.42 -12.20 24.00
N PRO A 131 11.66 -11.11 23.88
CA PRO A 131 10.71 -10.93 22.79
C PRO A 131 11.33 -10.83 21.40
N PHE A 132 12.55 -10.31 21.29
CA PHE A 132 13.22 -10.27 19.99
C PHE A 132 13.57 -11.68 19.51
N THR A 133 14.06 -12.54 20.39
CA THR A 133 14.35 -13.94 20.07
C THR A 133 13.08 -14.69 19.69
N ASP A 134 11.98 -14.49 20.42
CA ASP A 134 10.68 -15.11 20.10
C ASP A 134 10.17 -14.68 18.71
N LEU A 135 10.28 -13.39 18.37
CA LEU A 135 9.93 -12.88 17.02
C LEU A 135 10.86 -13.43 15.93
N MET A 136 12.15 -13.60 16.22
CA MET A 136 13.09 -14.22 15.28
C MET A 136 12.78 -15.69 15.05
N ASP A 137 12.43 -16.43 16.10
CA ASP A 137 12.09 -17.84 16.02
C ASP A 137 10.77 -18.05 15.29
N LEU A 138 9.77 -17.18 15.53
CA LEU A 138 8.57 -17.09 14.70
C LEU A 138 8.95 -16.91 13.23
N SER A 139 9.84 -15.96 12.92
CA SER A 139 10.27 -15.75 11.53
C SER A 139 11.01 -16.93 10.91
N LYS A 140 11.70 -17.76 11.69
CA LYS A 140 12.30 -19.02 11.20
C LYS A 140 11.23 -20.06 10.93
N GLN A 141 10.17 -20.10 11.73
CA GLN A 141 9.03 -20.99 11.48
C GLN A 141 8.26 -20.59 10.20
N LEU A 142 8.25 -19.29 9.87
CA LEU A 142 7.75 -18.81 8.57
C LEU A 142 8.70 -19.13 7.40
N SER A 143 9.96 -19.51 7.67
CA SER A 143 10.90 -19.90 6.62
C SER A 143 10.74 -21.39 6.30
N GLY A 144 10.36 -21.71 5.07
CA GLY A 144 10.14 -23.09 4.63
C GLY A 144 8.72 -23.44 4.20
N PHE A 145 7.86 -22.44 3.96
CA PHE A 145 6.55 -22.67 3.33
C PHE A 145 6.71 -23.43 2.01
N SER A 146 6.02 -24.56 1.91
CA SER A 146 6.15 -25.48 0.78
C SER A 146 4.77 -25.90 0.28
N MET A 147 4.44 -25.50 -0.94
CA MET A 147 3.17 -25.80 -1.63
C MET A 147 3.01 -27.25 -2.13
N LYS A 148 3.81 -28.21 -1.64
CA LYS A 148 3.81 -29.59 -2.15
C LYS A 148 2.44 -30.27 -2.08
N ASP A 149 1.65 -29.94 -1.07
CA ASP A 149 0.33 -30.54 -0.80
C ASP A 149 -0.84 -29.55 -0.98
N LYS A 150 -0.66 -28.50 -1.80
CA LYS A 150 -1.58 -27.35 -1.94
C LYS A 150 -1.89 -26.63 -0.62
N SER A 151 -1.10 -26.89 0.42
CA SER A 151 -1.29 -26.31 1.74
C SER A 151 -0.07 -25.53 2.19
N VAL A 152 -0.32 -24.54 3.03
CA VAL A 152 0.66 -23.69 3.68
C VAL A 152 0.37 -23.72 5.17
N ASP A 153 1.36 -24.13 5.97
CA ASP A 153 1.22 -24.21 7.43
C ASP A 153 1.58 -22.86 8.06
N LEU A 154 0.57 -22.02 8.32
CA LEU A 154 0.71 -20.73 9.00
C LEU A 154 0.45 -20.83 10.50
N SER A 155 0.52 -22.02 11.12
CA SER A 155 0.30 -22.20 12.56
C SER A 155 1.26 -21.36 13.41
N ALA A 156 2.47 -21.08 12.92
CA ALA A 156 3.39 -20.18 13.59
C ALA A 156 2.79 -18.76 13.77
N VAL A 157 2.04 -18.27 12.77
CA VAL A 157 1.39 -16.95 12.82
C VAL A 157 0.33 -16.89 13.92
N THR A 158 -0.31 -18.01 14.27
CA THR A 158 -1.34 -18.02 15.32
C THR A 158 -0.76 -17.81 16.72
N ALA A 159 0.55 -18.02 16.92
CA ALA A 159 1.25 -17.70 18.17
C ALA A 159 1.63 -16.21 18.32
N MET A 160 1.52 -15.42 17.24
CA MET A 160 1.94 -14.01 17.20
C MET A 160 1.29 -13.13 18.27
N PRO A 161 -0.02 -13.24 18.59
CA PRO A 161 -0.63 -12.45 19.66
C PRO A 161 0.05 -12.62 21.02
N GLY A 162 0.34 -13.87 21.39
CA GLY A 162 1.02 -14.18 22.65
C GLY A 162 2.42 -13.57 22.70
N ILE A 163 3.19 -13.73 21.62
CA ILE A 163 4.55 -13.22 21.50
C ILE A 163 4.57 -11.68 21.59
N VAL A 164 3.70 -10.99 20.83
CA VAL A 164 3.67 -9.53 20.85
C VAL A 164 3.16 -9.00 22.19
N LYS A 165 2.17 -9.65 22.81
CA LYS A 165 1.70 -9.28 24.15
C LYS A 165 2.81 -9.38 25.19
N GLN A 166 3.60 -10.44 25.17
CA GLN A 166 4.75 -10.60 26.05
C GLN A 166 5.82 -9.54 25.76
N ALA A 167 6.14 -9.30 24.49
CA ALA A 167 7.07 -8.26 24.07
C ALA A 167 6.71 -6.88 24.60
N ARG A 168 5.43 -6.50 24.50
CA ARG A 168 4.94 -5.24 25.03
C ARG A 168 5.03 -5.17 26.55
N ALA A 169 4.81 -6.28 27.26
CA ALA A 169 4.98 -6.34 28.70
C ALA A 169 6.44 -6.09 29.10
N ASP A 170 7.39 -6.74 28.42
CA ASP A 170 8.82 -6.60 28.69
C ASP A 170 9.32 -5.20 28.33
N ILE A 171 8.89 -4.63 27.20
CA ILE A 171 9.17 -3.24 26.82
C ILE A 171 8.70 -2.27 27.90
N LYS A 172 7.50 -2.46 28.46
CA LYS A 172 6.97 -1.60 29.54
C LYS A 172 7.79 -1.74 30.82
N VAL A 173 8.22 -2.95 31.18
CA VAL A 173 9.09 -3.19 32.35
C VAL A 173 10.41 -2.45 32.19
N GLU A 174 11.09 -2.64 31.06
CA GLU A 174 12.41 -2.03 30.82
C GLU A 174 12.33 -0.51 30.63
N THR A 175 11.27 0.00 29.99
CA THR A 175 11.02 1.44 29.89
C THR A 175 10.92 2.07 31.28
N ARG A 176 10.12 1.48 32.19
CA ARG A 176 9.99 1.98 33.58
C ARG A 176 11.29 1.88 34.36
N ARG A 177 12.10 0.84 34.11
CA ARG A 177 13.41 0.67 34.75
C ARG A 177 14.35 1.81 34.37
N LEU A 178 14.39 2.18 33.09
CA LEU A 178 15.20 3.29 32.59
C LEU A 178 14.70 4.66 33.09
N GLU A 179 13.38 4.87 33.17
CA GLU A 179 12.79 6.13 33.68
C GLU A 179 13.08 6.39 35.17
N LYS A 180 13.33 5.33 35.96
CA LYS A 180 13.64 5.44 37.39
C LYS A 180 15.11 5.71 37.68
N LEU A 181 15.98 5.76 36.67
CA LEU A 181 17.39 6.02 36.86
C LEU A 181 17.62 7.43 37.43
N ALA A 182 18.56 7.52 38.38
CA ALA A 182 19.05 8.82 38.83
C ALA A 182 19.74 9.56 37.66
N PRO A 183 19.69 10.91 37.60
CA PRO A 183 20.27 11.67 36.50
C PRO A 183 21.76 11.33 36.31
N PRO A 184 22.17 10.86 35.11
CA PRO A 184 23.58 10.69 34.77
C PRO A 184 24.31 12.03 34.78
N LYS A 185 25.61 12.02 35.09
CA LYS A 185 26.42 13.24 35.11
C LYS A 185 26.91 13.61 33.71
N SER A 186 27.16 12.60 32.87
CA SER A 186 27.48 12.77 31.45
C SER A 186 26.21 13.11 30.66
N SER A 187 26.23 14.25 29.99
CA SER A 187 25.16 14.67 29.08
C SER A 187 24.93 13.65 27.96
N SER A 188 25.99 12.97 27.50
CA SER A 188 25.89 11.94 26.47
C SER A 188 25.14 10.71 26.98
N ILE A 189 25.41 10.24 28.20
CA ILE A 189 24.71 9.09 28.80
C ILE A 189 23.26 9.46 29.12
N ALA A 190 23.02 10.66 29.65
CA ALA A 190 21.66 11.17 29.88
C ALA A 190 20.85 11.24 28.57
N SER A 191 21.47 11.69 27.48
CA SER A 191 20.86 11.70 26.14
C SER A 191 20.56 10.28 25.66
N MET A 192 21.51 9.34 25.78
CA MET A 192 21.32 7.94 25.40
C MET A 192 20.17 7.27 26.14
N VAL A 193 20.05 7.46 27.46
CA VAL A 193 18.93 6.94 28.27
C VAL A 193 17.61 7.51 27.77
N LYS A 194 17.53 8.83 27.55
CA LYS A 194 16.32 9.50 27.05
C LYS A 194 15.91 9.00 25.66
N THR A 195 16.87 8.83 24.76
CA THR A 195 16.65 8.28 23.42
C THR A 195 16.20 6.82 23.48
N GLY A 196 16.81 6.00 24.34
CA GLY A 196 16.39 4.61 24.58
C GLY A 196 14.95 4.51 25.08
N VAL A 197 14.59 5.29 26.10
CA VAL A 197 13.20 5.38 26.61
C VAL A 197 12.22 5.82 25.51
N SER A 198 12.59 6.83 24.74
CA SER A 198 11.74 7.33 23.64
C SER A 198 11.57 6.29 22.52
N GLY A 199 12.64 5.56 22.20
CA GLY A 199 12.62 4.44 21.25
C GLY A 199 11.72 3.32 21.72
N LEU A 200 11.85 2.86 22.98
CA LEU A 200 11.00 1.81 23.55
C LEU A 200 9.52 2.21 23.58
N LYS A 201 9.20 3.45 23.96
CA LYS A 201 7.82 3.98 23.89
C LYS A 201 7.28 3.99 22.46
N SER A 202 8.12 4.32 21.49
CA SER A 202 7.73 4.32 20.07
C SER A 202 7.45 2.91 19.57
N VAL A 203 8.25 1.92 19.98
CA VAL A 203 8.00 0.50 19.67
C VAL A 203 6.72 -0.01 20.34
N ASP A 204 6.50 0.25 21.64
CA ASP A 204 5.24 -0.15 22.31
C ASP A 204 4.02 0.49 21.65
N LYS A 205 4.12 1.77 21.26
CA LYS A 205 3.06 2.46 20.54
C LYS A 205 2.81 1.81 19.16
N MET A 206 3.87 1.52 18.40
CA MET A 206 3.75 0.84 17.11
C MET A 206 3.08 -0.53 17.27
N LEU A 207 3.56 -1.37 18.20
CA LEU A 207 2.95 -2.67 18.47
C LEU A 207 1.48 -2.54 18.91
N ASN A 208 1.13 -1.47 19.65
CA ASN A 208 -0.25 -1.17 20.01
C ASN A 208 -1.12 -0.81 18.80
N GLU A 209 -0.58 -0.09 17.82
CA GLU A 209 -1.31 0.27 16.59
C GLU A 209 -1.63 -0.98 15.74
N TYR A 210 -0.88 -2.06 15.90
CA TYR A 210 -1.11 -3.35 15.23
C TYR A 210 -1.81 -4.40 16.10
N ASP A 211 -2.16 -4.08 17.34
CA ASP A 211 -2.73 -5.04 18.31
C ASP A 211 -4.00 -5.71 17.76
N GLU A 212 -4.88 -4.92 17.14
CA GLU A 212 -6.10 -5.39 16.49
C GLU A 212 -5.81 -6.37 15.34
N LEU A 213 -4.87 -6.03 14.44
CA LEU A 213 -4.46 -6.93 13.35
C LEU A 213 -3.90 -8.23 13.90
N ILE A 214 -2.99 -8.13 14.88
CA ILE A 214 -2.32 -9.28 15.45
C ILE A 214 -3.35 -10.24 16.04
N ASN A 215 -4.37 -9.72 16.73
CA ASN A 215 -5.47 -10.52 17.28
C ASN A 215 -6.47 -11.01 16.21
N LEU A 216 -6.56 -10.33 15.06
CA LEU A 216 -7.43 -10.72 13.95
C LEU A 216 -6.82 -11.84 13.09
N LEU A 217 -5.50 -11.85 12.89
CA LEU A 217 -4.82 -12.82 12.02
C LEU A 217 -5.15 -14.29 12.36
N PRO A 218 -5.10 -14.76 13.62
CA PRO A 218 -5.51 -16.13 13.96
C PRO A 218 -6.95 -16.44 13.56
N GLN A 219 -7.88 -15.49 13.76
CA GLN A 219 -9.29 -15.65 13.41
C GLN A 219 -9.50 -15.74 11.90
N LEU A 220 -8.73 -14.97 11.11
CA LEU A 220 -8.72 -15.09 9.66
C LEU A 220 -8.13 -16.44 9.19
N LEU A 221 -7.25 -17.02 9.99
CA LEU A 221 -6.59 -18.31 9.75
C LEU A 221 -7.34 -19.52 10.36
N GLY A 222 -8.59 -19.34 10.78
CA GLY A 222 -9.44 -20.43 11.26
C GLY A 222 -9.14 -20.92 12.68
N GLU A 223 -8.70 -20.03 13.58
CA GLU A 223 -8.48 -20.37 15.00
C GLU A 223 -9.72 -20.99 15.67
N ASN A 224 -10.92 -20.51 15.31
CA ASN A 224 -12.19 -20.94 15.90
C ASN A 224 -12.97 -21.93 15.00
N GLY A 225 -12.28 -22.58 14.06
CA GLY A 225 -12.86 -23.54 13.12
C GLY A 225 -12.56 -23.21 11.66
N GLU A 226 -12.98 -24.11 10.78
CA GLU A 226 -12.74 -24.00 9.34
C GLU A 226 -13.34 -22.70 8.76
N ARG A 227 -12.54 -21.99 7.98
CA ARG A 227 -12.92 -20.72 7.37
C ARG A 227 -12.59 -20.70 5.89
N THR A 228 -13.61 -20.55 5.04
CA THR A 228 -13.45 -20.61 3.58
C THR A 228 -13.56 -19.22 2.94
N TYR A 229 -12.67 -18.96 2.00
CA TYR A 229 -12.62 -17.76 1.17
C TYR A 229 -12.67 -18.14 -0.31
N LEU A 230 -13.09 -17.23 -1.17
CA LEU A 230 -12.98 -17.40 -2.62
C LEU A 230 -11.89 -16.49 -3.17
N VAL A 231 -11.08 -17.00 -4.09
CA VAL A 231 -10.11 -16.21 -4.87
C VAL A 231 -10.58 -16.16 -6.32
N ALA A 232 -10.97 -14.98 -6.78
CA ALA A 232 -11.33 -14.69 -8.16
C ALA A 232 -10.10 -14.16 -8.93
N ILE A 233 -9.77 -14.81 -10.04
CA ILE A 233 -8.64 -14.40 -10.90
C ILE A 233 -9.17 -13.59 -12.07
N TYR A 234 -8.78 -12.32 -12.12
CA TYR A 234 -9.18 -11.40 -13.16
C TYR A 234 -8.23 -11.46 -14.35
N ASN A 235 -8.79 -11.25 -15.53
CA ASN A 235 -8.05 -11.08 -16.77
C ASN A 235 -8.34 -9.71 -17.39
N PRO A 236 -7.50 -8.69 -17.11
CA PRO A 236 -7.65 -7.35 -17.66
C PRO A 236 -7.57 -7.25 -19.20
N ALA A 237 -7.05 -8.27 -19.91
CA ALA A 237 -7.08 -8.30 -21.37
C ALA A 237 -8.50 -8.54 -21.93
N GLU A 238 -9.42 -8.99 -21.08
CA GLU A 238 -10.86 -9.07 -21.34
C GLU A 238 -11.57 -8.07 -20.44
N LEU A 239 -11.68 -6.83 -20.89
CA LEU A 239 -12.06 -5.72 -20.02
C LEU A 239 -13.51 -5.82 -19.56
N ARG A 240 -13.70 -5.63 -18.25
CA ARG A 240 -14.99 -5.38 -17.60
C ARG A 240 -14.83 -4.16 -16.71
N SER A 241 -15.92 -3.47 -16.40
CA SER A 241 -15.92 -2.22 -15.63
C SER A 241 -15.05 -2.26 -14.36
N GLY A 242 -15.11 -3.38 -13.62
CA GLY A 242 -14.37 -3.64 -12.38
C GLY A 242 -12.91 -4.09 -12.55
N GLY A 243 -12.35 -4.11 -13.76
CA GLY A 243 -10.92 -4.33 -14.02
C GLY A 243 -10.58 -5.57 -14.86
N GLY A 244 -11.56 -6.38 -15.24
CA GLY A 244 -11.33 -7.56 -16.09
C GLY A 244 -12.35 -8.66 -15.88
N MET A 245 -12.38 -9.61 -16.81
CA MET A 245 -13.21 -10.81 -16.73
C MET A 245 -12.71 -11.75 -15.62
N VAL A 246 -13.62 -12.41 -14.90
CA VAL A 246 -13.25 -13.50 -13.98
C VAL A 246 -12.98 -14.76 -14.80
N GLY A 247 -11.73 -15.24 -14.81
CA GLY A 247 -11.37 -16.45 -15.56
C GLY A 247 -11.49 -17.73 -14.75
N ASN A 248 -11.07 -17.67 -13.47
CA ASN A 248 -11.09 -18.81 -12.57
C ASN A 248 -11.48 -18.35 -11.16
N ILE A 249 -12.05 -19.28 -10.40
CA ILE A 249 -12.31 -19.13 -8.97
C ILE A 249 -11.68 -20.31 -8.25
N ALA A 250 -11.08 -20.09 -7.08
CA ALA A 250 -10.58 -21.16 -6.22
C ALA A 250 -11.03 -20.93 -4.77
N PRO A 251 -11.55 -21.95 -4.07
CA PRO A 251 -11.75 -21.86 -2.63
C PRO A 251 -10.40 -21.93 -1.91
N VAL A 252 -10.23 -21.14 -0.86
CA VAL A 252 -9.09 -21.18 0.06
C VAL A 252 -9.65 -21.39 1.45
N THR A 253 -9.24 -22.47 2.09
CA THR A 253 -9.75 -22.87 3.40
C THR A 253 -8.63 -22.75 4.42
N ALA A 254 -8.88 -22.01 5.50
CA ALA A 254 -7.98 -21.92 6.65
C ALA A 254 -8.59 -22.67 7.83
N ASP A 255 -7.81 -23.56 8.44
CA ASP A 255 -8.23 -24.39 9.57
C ASP A 255 -7.07 -24.47 10.57
N HIS A 256 -7.23 -23.85 11.75
CA HIS A 256 -6.22 -23.78 12.81
C HIS A 256 -4.80 -23.40 12.32
N GLY A 257 -4.71 -22.42 11.40
CA GLY A 257 -3.44 -21.98 10.81
C GLY A 257 -3.00 -22.76 9.57
N LYS A 258 -3.61 -23.91 9.25
CA LYS A 258 -3.34 -24.61 8.00
C LYS A 258 -4.20 -24.06 6.89
N VAL A 259 -3.59 -23.40 5.91
CA VAL A 259 -4.27 -22.87 4.72
C VAL A 259 -4.17 -23.88 3.59
N THR A 260 -5.29 -24.24 2.98
CA THR A 260 -5.38 -25.15 1.83
C THR A 260 -6.00 -24.41 0.65
N ILE A 261 -5.32 -24.44 -0.50
CA ILE A 261 -5.82 -23.87 -1.75
C ILE A 261 -6.47 -24.98 -2.55
N GLY A 262 -7.78 -24.84 -2.80
CA GLY A 262 -8.54 -25.74 -3.64
C GLY A 262 -8.14 -25.68 -5.12
N ASP A 263 -8.81 -26.49 -5.94
CA ASP A 263 -8.59 -26.44 -7.37
C ASP A 263 -9.12 -25.14 -7.98
N PHE A 264 -8.39 -24.63 -8.98
CA PHE A 264 -8.87 -23.52 -9.81
C PHE A 264 -9.95 -24.04 -10.74
N ILE A 265 -11.16 -23.54 -10.56
CA ILE A 265 -12.33 -23.87 -11.36
C ILE A 265 -12.48 -22.79 -12.43
N ALA A 266 -12.44 -23.20 -13.69
CA ALA A 266 -12.74 -22.29 -14.79
C ALA A 266 -14.20 -21.85 -14.67
N THR A 267 -14.47 -20.56 -14.80
CA THR A 267 -15.83 -20.02 -14.69
C THR A 267 -16.79 -20.56 -15.76
N THR A 268 -16.27 -21.16 -16.84
CA THR A 268 -17.04 -21.86 -17.86
C THR A 268 -17.63 -23.19 -17.37
N ASP A 269 -17.08 -23.74 -16.28
CA ASP A 269 -17.50 -25.03 -15.71
C ASP A 269 -18.52 -24.82 -14.56
N ILE A 270 -18.87 -23.56 -14.26
CA ILE A 270 -19.85 -23.17 -13.25
C ILE A 270 -21.25 -23.10 -13.88
N THR A 271 -22.25 -23.64 -13.19
CA THR A 271 -23.65 -23.55 -13.63
C THR A 271 -24.13 -22.11 -13.54
N TYR A 272 -24.64 -21.58 -14.66
CA TYR A 272 -25.11 -20.20 -14.74
C TYR A 272 -26.45 -20.00 -14.03
N GLY A 273 -26.62 -18.80 -13.45
CA GLY A 273 -27.85 -18.41 -12.78
C GLY A 273 -29.00 -18.28 -13.79
N THR A 274 -30.20 -18.67 -13.37
CA THR A 274 -31.43 -18.50 -14.17
C THR A 274 -32.24 -17.28 -13.73
N GLN A 275 -31.89 -16.68 -12.58
CA GLN A 275 -32.54 -15.51 -11.99
C GLN A 275 -31.52 -14.73 -11.12
N PRO A 276 -31.78 -13.43 -10.84
CA PRO A 276 -30.97 -12.64 -9.91
C PRO A 276 -30.81 -13.32 -8.54
N TYR A 277 -29.63 -13.22 -7.93
CA TYR A 277 -29.35 -13.85 -6.63
C TYR A 277 -29.84 -13.04 -5.42
N ASP A 278 -29.97 -11.73 -5.59
CA ASP A 278 -30.51 -10.81 -4.59
C ASP A 278 -31.28 -9.65 -5.24
N ALA A 279 -31.91 -8.81 -4.41
CA ALA A 279 -32.70 -7.67 -4.89
C ALA A 279 -31.84 -6.58 -5.55
N GLU A 280 -30.57 -6.44 -5.17
CA GLU A 280 -29.66 -5.49 -5.78
C GLU A 280 -29.27 -5.92 -7.20
N ASN A 281 -29.08 -7.22 -7.45
CA ASN A 281 -28.87 -7.75 -8.79
C ASN A 281 -30.01 -7.41 -9.76
N VAL A 282 -31.25 -7.23 -9.28
CA VAL A 282 -32.38 -6.76 -10.10
C VAL A 282 -32.15 -5.32 -10.55
N LYS A 283 -31.77 -4.43 -9.62
CA LYS A 283 -31.49 -3.01 -9.90
C LYS A 283 -30.26 -2.86 -10.79
N GLU A 284 -29.19 -3.58 -10.47
CA GLU A 284 -27.94 -3.61 -11.23
C GLU A 284 -28.20 -4.08 -12.67
N ALA A 285 -29.00 -5.13 -12.87
CA ALA A 285 -29.30 -5.66 -14.21
C ALA A 285 -30.10 -4.69 -15.08
N ALA A 286 -30.90 -3.80 -14.50
CA ALA A 286 -31.61 -2.76 -15.25
C ALA A 286 -30.64 -1.77 -15.93
N VAL A 287 -29.43 -1.62 -15.39
CA VAL A 287 -28.38 -0.75 -15.95
C VAL A 287 -27.34 -1.56 -16.71
N PHE A 288 -26.74 -2.57 -16.07
CA PHE A 288 -25.59 -3.33 -16.58
C PHE A 288 -25.97 -4.53 -17.47
N GLY A 289 -27.26 -4.90 -17.51
CA GLY A 289 -27.78 -6.11 -18.15
C GLY A 289 -27.68 -7.35 -17.25
N ASP A 290 -28.35 -8.44 -17.65
CA ASP A 290 -28.41 -9.71 -16.89
C ASP A 290 -27.02 -10.33 -16.61
N GLN A 291 -26.04 -10.03 -17.46
CA GLN A 291 -24.64 -10.46 -17.32
C GLN A 291 -24.01 -10.11 -15.95
N VAL A 292 -24.54 -9.11 -15.23
CA VAL A 292 -24.05 -8.73 -13.90
C VAL A 292 -24.22 -9.83 -12.86
N TRP A 293 -25.22 -10.70 -13.03
CA TRP A 293 -25.50 -11.82 -12.12
C TRP A 293 -25.63 -13.17 -12.83
N LYS A 294 -25.70 -13.22 -14.16
CA LYS A 294 -25.93 -14.49 -14.88
C LYS A 294 -24.67 -15.31 -15.10
N TYR A 295 -23.58 -14.63 -15.48
CA TYR A 295 -22.32 -15.27 -15.86
C TYR A 295 -21.20 -14.89 -14.88
N PRO A 296 -20.54 -15.85 -14.22
CA PRO A 296 -19.44 -15.56 -13.30
C PRO A 296 -18.33 -14.71 -13.93
N GLN A 297 -18.06 -14.93 -15.22
CA GLN A 297 -17.10 -14.20 -16.05
C GLN A 297 -17.31 -12.68 -16.04
N THR A 298 -18.57 -12.24 -15.94
CA THR A 298 -18.98 -10.87 -16.22
C THR A 298 -19.62 -10.17 -15.04
N THR A 299 -19.60 -10.78 -13.85
CA THR A 299 -20.05 -10.13 -12.60
C THR A 299 -19.38 -8.77 -12.37
N THR A 300 -18.14 -8.64 -12.85
CA THR A 300 -17.32 -7.43 -12.82
C THR A 300 -17.71 -6.37 -13.84
N VAL A 301 -18.81 -6.54 -14.57
CA VAL A 301 -19.47 -5.42 -15.28
C VAL A 301 -19.95 -4.36 -14.28
N ASN A 302 -20.26 -4.76 -13.05
CA ASN A 302 -20.44 -3.84 -11.95
C ASN A 302 -19.04 -3.32 -11.52
N PRO A 303 -18.79 -2.00 -11.59
CA PRO A 303 -17.51 -1.43 -11.17
C PRO A 303 -17.27 -1.50 -9.66
N ASN A 304 -18.32 -1.70 -8.84
CA ASN A 304 -18.17 -1.93 -7.41
C ASN A 304 -17.82 -3.40 -7.14
N PHE A 305 -16.60 -3.62 -6.65
CA PHE A 305 -16.13 -4.96 -6.32
C PHE A 305 -16.89 -5.60 -5.16
N GLN A 306 -17.35 -4.84 -4.16
CA GLN A 306 -18.11 -5.41 -3.04
C GLN A 306 -19.39 -6.09 -3.55
N ARG A 307 -20.08 -5.47 -4.52
CA ARG A 307 -21.26 -6.05 -5.18
C ARG A 307 -20.92 -7.24 -6.08
N ALA A 308 -19.86 -7.12 -6.88
CA ALA A 308 -19.38 -8.23 -7.71
C ALA A 308 -18.98 -9.46 -6.86
N ALA A 309 -18.31 -9.24 -5.73
CA ALA A 309 -17.90 -10.27 -4.79
C ALA A 309 -19.08 -10.98 -4.12
N VAL A 310 -20.09 -10.25 -3.65
CA VAL A 310 -21.32 -10.84 -3.10
C VAL A 310 -22.03 -11.69 -4.15
N THR A 311 -22.07 -11.21 -5.41
CA THR A 311 -22.67 -11.96 -6.51
C THR A 311 -21.89 -13.24 -6.81
N LEU A 312 -20.55 -13.18 -6.87
CA LEU A 312 -19.69 -14.36 -7.04
C LEU A 312 -19.84 -15.37 -5.89
N LYS A 313 -19.95 -14.88 -4.65
CA LYS A 313 -20.25 -15.71 -3.48
C LYS A 313 -21.60 -16.42 -3.64
N ASN A 314 -22.66 -15.69 -3.99
CA ASN A 314 -23.98 -16.28 -4.13
C ASN A 314 -24.03 -17.30 -5.29
N MET A 315 -23.33 -17.03 -6.40
CA MET A 315 -23.14 -18.01 -7.48
C MET A 315 -22.44 -19.28 -7.02
N TRP A 316 -21.41 -19.14 -6.18
CA TRP A 316 -20.66 -20.26 -5.62
C TRP A 316 -21.54 -21.13 -4.74
N LEU A 317 -22.31 -20.53 -3.83
CA LEU A 317 -23.23 -21.21 -2.92
C LEU A 317 -24.41 -21.87 -3.67
N ALA A 318 -24.77 -21.36 -4.85
CA ALA A 318 -25.79 -21.96 -5.70
C ALA A 318 -25.31 -23.21 -6.47
N GLN A 319 -24.00 -23.52 -6.44
CA GLN A 319 -23.50 -24.75 -7.07
C GLN A 319 -23.85 -25.98 -6.22
N PRO A 320 -24.18 -27.11 -6.87
CA PRO A 320 -24.43 -28.37 -6.16
C PRO A 320 -23.28 -28.76 -5.22
N GLY A 321 -23.58 -28.96 -3.94
CA GLY A 321 -22.63 -29.35 -2.90
C GLY A 321 -21.97 -28.19 -2.13
N ASN A 322 -22.22 -26.94 -2.53
CA ASN A 322 -21.69 -25.74 -1.86
C ASN A 322 -22.73 -25.02 -1.00
N GLU A 323 -23.98 -25.50 -0.95
CA GLU A 323 -25.13 -24.77 -0.41
C GLU A 323 -25.02 -24.47 1.10
N ASN A 324 -24.27 -25.30 1.84
CA ASN A 324 -24.08 -25.18 3.29
C ASN A 324 -22.73 -24.57 3.67
N GLN A 325 -21.94 -24.09 2.71
CA GLN A 325 -20.65 -23.46 3.01
C GLN A 325 -20.86 -22.04 3.52
N GLU A 326 -19.99 -21.61 4.44
CA GLU A 326 -19.85 -20.20 4.80
C GLU A 326 -18.63 -19.61 4.10
N ILE A 327 -18.85 -18.52 3.35
CA ILE A 327 -17.78 -17.80 2.67
C ILE A 327 -17.46 -16.53 3.46
N ALA A 328 -16.32 -16.55 4.13
CA ALA A 328 -15.83 -15.45 4.96
C ALA A 328 -15.37 -14.23 4.17
N GLY A 329 -14.97 -14.41 2.91
CA GLY A 329 -14.52 -13.32 2.06
C GLY A 329 -14.22 -13.74 0.64
N VAL A 330 -14.06 -12.75 -0.23
CA VAL A 330 -13.69 -12.92 -1.63
C VAL A 330 -12.51 -12.00 -1.94
N PHE A 331 -11.42 -12.59 -2.41
CA PHE A 331 -10.26 -11.89 -2.94
C PHE A 331 -10.37 -11.80 -4.46
N ALA A 332 -9.99 -10.66 -5.05
CA ALA A 332 -9.72 -10.59 -6.47
C ALA A 332 -8.28 -10.18 -6.73
N LEU A 333 -7.64 -10.87 -7.68
CA LEU A 333 -6.25 -10.63 -8.06
C LEU A 333 -6.07 -10.77 -9.58
N ASP A 334 -5.04 -10.11 -10.10
CA ASP A 334 -4.74 -10.10 -11.53
C ASP A 334 -3.22 -10.21 -11.80
N PRO A 335 -2.77 -10.21 -13.07
CA PRO A 335 -1.35 -10.31 -13.40
C PRO A 335 -0.46 -9.16 -12.88
N VAL A 336 -1.01 -7.98 -12.56
CA VAL A 336 -0.22 -6.88 -11.96
C VAL A 336 0.10 -7.19 -10.51
N PHE A 337 -0.87 -7.77 -9.78
CA PHE A 337 -0.62 -8.31 -8.45
C PHE A 337 0.45 -9.40 -8.49
N LEU A 338 0.33 -10.34 -9.43
CA LEU A 338 1.29 -11.43 -9.57
C LEU A 338 2.71 -10.93 -9.92
N GLN A 339 2.83 -9.97 -10.84
CA GLN A 339 4.10 -9.35 -11.19
C GLN A 339 4.76 -8.69 -9.97
N SER A 340 3.96 -8.02 -9.13
CA SER A 340 4.45 -7.36 -7.93
C SER A 340 4.97 -8.38 -6.90
N LEU A 341 4.29 -9.52 -6.74
CA LEU A 341 4.76 -10.61 -5.88
C LEU A 341 6.05 -11.25 -6.40
N ILE A 342 6.14 -11.56 -7.70
CA ILE A 342 7.35 -12.11 -8.31
C ILE A 342 8.52 -11.12 -8.17
N GLY A 343 8.28 -9.82 -8.35
CA GLY A 343 9.28 -8.78 -8.12
C GLY A 343 9.80 -8.77 -6.68
N ALA A 344 8.95 -9.11 -5.70
CA ALA A 344 9.34 -9.22 -4.29
C ALA A 344 10.07 -10.53 -3.95
N THR A 345 9.71 -11.65 -4.60
CA THR A 345 10.27 -12.99 -4.31
C THR A 345 11.41 -13.41 -5.26
N GLY A 346 11.70 -12.61 -6.29
CA GLY A 346 12.67 -12.92 -7.33
C GLY A 346 12.05 -13.64 -8.54
N SER A 347 12.78 -13.65 -9.66
CA SER A 347 12.32 -14.22 -10.93
C SER A 347 12.03 -15.72 -10.84
N VAL A 348 11.01 -16.19 -11.57
CA VAL A 348 10.60 -17.58 -11.66
C VAL A 348 10.83 -18.13 -13.06
N LYS A 349 11.42 -19.32 -13.16
CA LYS A 349 11.60 -20.02 -14.43
C LYS A 349 10.50 -21.05 -14.64
N LEU A 350 9.75 -20.91 -15.72
CA LEU A 350 8.71 -21.84 -16.15
C LEU A 350 9.31 -23.09 -16.80
N SER A 351 8.49 -24.11 -16.99
CA SER A 351 8.96 -25.43 -17.43
C SER A 351 9.49 -25.51 -18.86
N ASP A 352 9.12 -24.53 -19.70
CA ASP A 352 9.61 -24.34 -21.07
C ASP A 352 10.91 -23.50 -21.11
N GLY A 353 11.38 -23.05 -19.96
CA GLY A 353 12.57 -22.21 -19.82
C GLY A 353 12.29 -20.71 -19.80
N LYS A 354 11.04 -20.27 -20.05
CA LYS A 354 10.67 -18.85 -19.97
C LYS A 354 10.86 -18.34 -18.54
N VAL A 355 11.38 -17.12 -18.39
CA VAL A 355 11.63 -16.50 -17.07
C VAL A 355 10.67 -15.34 -16.90
N LEU A 356 9.86 -15.38 -15.84
CA LEU A 356 8.99 -14.30 -15.43
C LEU A 356 9.60 -13.54 -14.26
N ASP A 357 9.48 -12.22 -14.28
CA ASP A 357 10.00 -11.33 -13.25
C ASP A 357 9.05 -10.14 -12.97
N GLY A 358 9.51 -9.21 -12.13
CA GLY A 358 8.75 -8.01 -11.75
C GLY A 358 8.50 -7.00 -12.88
N THR A 359 8.90 -7.28 -14.13
CA THR A 359 8.81 -6.36 -15.27
C THR A 359 8.07 -6.94 -16.47
N ASN A 360 8.08 -8.26 -16.67
CA ASN A 360 7.51 -8.89 -17.87
C ASN A 360 6.23 -9.72 -17.63
N THR A 361 5.90 -10.03 -16.37
CA THR A 361 4.80 -10.95 -16.03
C THR A 361 3.45 -10.48 -16.55
N VAL A 362 3.14 -9.18 -16.48
CA VAL A 362 1.91 -8.58 -17.00
C VAL A 362 1.81 -8.78 -18.51
N LYS A 363 2.85 -8.41 -19.25
CA LYS A 363 2.89 -8.53 -20.71
C LYS A 363 2.71 -10.00 -21.14
N PHE A 364 3.33 -10.92 -20.41
CA PHE A 364 3.19 -12.33 -20.68
C PHE A 364 1.73 -12.80 -20.56
N PHE A 365 1.08 -12.55 -19.42
CA PHE A 365 -0.29 -13.04 -19.16
C PHE A 365 -1.40 -12.30 -19.92
N LEU A 366 -1.15 -11.05 -20.32
CA LEU A 366 -2.14 -10.25 -21.04
C LEU A 366 -1.98 -10.31 -22.56
N ASN A 367 -0.84 -10.76 -23.09
CA ASN A 367 -0.59 -10.82 -24.52
C ASN A 367 0.18 -12.07 -24.97
N GLU A 368 1.45 -12.22 -24.59
CA GLU A 368 2.36 -13.21 -25.21
C GLU A 368 1.88 -14.65 -25.05
N LEU A 369 1.27 -15.00 -23.91
CA LEU A 369 0.70 -16.32 -23.66
C LEU A 369 -0.26 -16.77 -24.77
N TYR A 370 -1.10 -15.87 -25.28
CA TYR A 370 -2.10 -16.19 -26.30
C TYR A 370 -1.51 -16.21 -27.71
N VAL A 371 -0.38 -15.55 -27.92
CA VAL A 371 0.39 -15.61 -29.16
C VAL A 371 1.13 -16.94 -29.23
N ASP A 372 1.81 -17.32 -28.14
CA ASP A 372 2.65 -18.51 -28.05
C ASP A 372 1.81 -19.81 -27.98
N HIS A 373 0.61 -19.75 -27.39
CA HIS A 373 -0.30 -20.89 -27.22
C HIS A 373 -1.69 -20.60 -27.80
N PRO A 374 -1.85 -20.61 -29.14
CA PRO A 374 -3.11 -20.23 -29.80
C PRO A 374 -4.22 -21.27 -29.64
N ILE A 375 -3.89 -22.50 -29.25
CA ILE A 375 -4.83 -23.60 -29.07
C ILE A 375 -5.30 -23.61 -27.61
N TYR A 376 -6.59 -23.36 -27.39
CA TYR A 376 -7.20 -23.23 -26.05
C TYR A 376 -6.85 -24.39 -25.10
N LYS A 377 -6.86 -25.64 -25.59
CA LYS A 377 -6.52 -26.80 -24.77
C LYS A 377 -5.05 -26.78 -24.29
N GLU A 378 -4.13 -26.38 -25.15
CA GLU A 378 -2.70 -26.25 -24.83
C GLU A 378 -2.45 -25.06 -23.91
N GLN A 379 -3.11 -23.94 -24.18
CA GLN A 379 -3.09 -22.75 -23.36
C GLN A 379 -3.54 -23.03 -21.92
N ASN A 380 -4.65 -23.76 -21.73
CA ASN A 380 -5.14 -24.13 -20.40
C ASN A 380 -4.17 -25.06 -19.67
N ALA A 381 -3.62 -26.05 -20.38
CA ALA A 381 -2.62 -26.96 -19.80
C ALA A 381 -1.35 -26.21 -19.39
N TYR A 382 -0.88 -25.28 -20.23
CA TYR A 382 0.26 -24.41 -19.95
C TYR A 382 -0.01 -23.53 -18.74
N THR A 383 -1.15 -22.82 -18.73
CA THR A 383 -1.54 -21.90 -17.65
C THR A 383 -1.63 -22.63 -16.32
N ASN A 384 -2.23 -23.83 -16.27
CA ASN A 384 -2.29 -24.63 -15.05
C ASN A 384 -0.88 -24.97 -14.52
N LYS A 385 0.02 -25.40 -15.40
CA LYS A 385 1.40 -25.72 -15.03
C LYS A 385 2.18 -24.48 -14.58
N ALA A 386 2.06 -23.38 -15.32
CA ALA A 386 2.70 -22.11 -15.01
C ALA A 386 2.22 -21.56 -13.66
N SER A 387 0.91 -21.53 -13.41
CA SER A 387 0.34 -21.09 -12.13
C SER A 387 0.86 -21.91 -10.94
N LYS A 388 0.95 -23.24 -11.07
CA LYS A 388 1.54 -24.10 -10.03
C LYS A 388 3.01 -23.76 -9.78
N THR A 389 3.79 -23.58 -10.84
CA THR A 389 5.21 -23.19 -10.73
C THR A 389 5.38 -21.82 -10.08
N ILE A 390 4.61 -20.82 -10.50
CA ILE A 390 4.67 -19.46 -9.96
C ILE A 390 4.24 -19.42 -8.50
N MET A 391 3.13 -20.06 -8.15
CA MET A 391 2.68 -20.15 -6.76
C MET A 391 3.73 -20.83 -5.89
N THR A 392 4.25 -21.99 -6.32
CA THR A 392 5.31 -22.69 -5.58
C THR A 392 6.52 -21.80 -5.36
N HIS A 393 6.94 -21.07 -6.39
CA HIS A 393 8.05 -20.12 -6.31
C HIS A 393 7.78 -19.00 -5.31
N VAL A 394 6.65 -18.29 -5.43
CA VAL A 394 6.27 -17.19 -4.54
C VAL A 394 6.24 -17.65 -3.09
N PHE A 395 5.58 -18.78 -2.79
CA PHE A 395 5.51 -19.30 -1.43
C PHE A 395 6.86 -19.78 -0.89
N SER A 396 7.66 -20.48 -1.71
CA SER A 396 9.00 -20.92 -1.31
C SER A 396 9.99 -19.76 -1.11
N GLY A 397 9.73 -18.63 -1.76
CA GLY A 397 10.51 -17.39 -1.65
C GLY A 397 10.12 -16.51 -0.46
N VAL A 398 9.07 -16.87 0.29
CA VAL A 398 8.67 -16.15 1.51
C VAL A 398 9.72 -16.38 2.60
N GLY A 399 10.23 -15.29 3.16
CA GLY A 399 11.16 -15.31 4.28
C GLY A 399 11.46 -13.91 4.80
N THR A 400 12.40 -13.82 5.74
CA THR A 400 12.81 -12.57 6.40
C THR A 400 13.13 -11.44 5.43
N SER A 401 13.82 -11.73 4.31
CA SER A 401 14.26 -10.74 3.33
C SER A 401 13.18 -10.31 2.34
N THR A 402 12.13 -11.10 2.15
CA THR A 402 11.07 -10.86 1.15
C THR A 402 9.77 -10.35 1.76
N LEU A 403 9.57 -10.52 3.07
CA LEU A 403 8.34 -10.12 3.77
C LEU A 403 8.00 -8.62 3.58
N SER A 404 8.96 -7.72 3.80
CA SER A 404 8.73 -6.27 3.63
C SER A 404 8.41 -5.89 2.18
N PRO A 405 9.19 -6.34 1.16
CA PRO A 405 8.82 -6.19 -0.24
C PRO A 405 7.44 -6.75 -0.60
N MET A 406 7.03 -7.89 -0.05
CA MET A 406 5.71 -8.49 -0.30
C MET A 406 4.56 -7.69 0.32
N LEU A 407 4.72 -7.23 1.55
CA LEU A 407 3.74 -6.33 2.19
C LEU A 407 3.60 -5.02 1.42
N LYS A 408 4.71 -4.49 0.91
CA LYS A 408 4.70 -3.33 0.01
C LYS A 408 3.95 -3.64 -1.29
N ALA A 409 4.19 -4.80 -1.90
CA ALA A 409 3.47 -5.24 -3.09
C ALA A 409 1.95 -5.32 -2.84
N LEU A 410 1.51 -6.01 -1.78
CA LEU A 410 0.10 -6.11 -1.36
C LEU A 410 -0.55 -4.73 -1.16
N ARG A 411 0.14 -3.82 -0.47
CA ARG A 411 -0.35 -2.46 -0.23
C ARG A 411 -0.44 -1.64 -1.53
N GLN A 412 0.54 -1.75 -2.42
CA GLN A 412 0.54 -1.02 -3.70
C GLN A 412 -0.56 -1.54 -4.63
N THR A 413 -0.75 -2.85 -4.70
CA THR A 413 -1.77 -3.46 -5.57
C THR A 413 -3.17 -3.26 -5.03
N SER A 414 -3.35 -3.17 -3.70
CA SER A 414 -4.62 -2.73 -3.11
C SER A 414 -4.92 -1.27 -3.41
N ALA A 415 -3.94 -0.38 -3.26
CA ALA A 415 -4.08 1.03 -3.59
C ALA A 415 -4.46 1.25 -5.07
N ASN A 416 -3.91 0.45 -5.98
CA ASN A 416 -4.14 0.60 -7.41
C ASN A 416 -5.27 -0.30 -7.97
N GLY A 417 -6.01 -1.02 -7.11
CA GLY A 417 -7.18 -1.81 -7.51
C GLY A 417 -6.89 -3.14 -8.22
N HIS A 418 -5.65 -3.63 -8.16
CA HIS A 418 -5.20 -4.92 -8.71
C HIS A 418 -5.23 -6.07 -7.70
N PHE A 419 -5.38 -5.73 -6.41
CA PHE A 419 -5.76 -6.65 -5.35
C PHE A 419 -6.97 -6.08 -4.63
N LYS A 420 -8.07 -6.82 -4.59
CA LYS A 420 -9.32 -6.37 -3.96
C LYS A 420 -9.84 -7.39 -2.96
N LEU A 421 -10.56 -6.91 -1.95
CA LEU A 421 -11.05 -7.69 -0.82
C LEU A 421 -12.48 -7.30 -0.45
N TRP A 422 -13.34 -8.31 -0.35
CA TRP A 422 -14.64 -8.25 0.29
C TRP A 422 -14.62 -9.23 1.46
N MET A 423 -15.11 -8.82 2.63
CA MET A 423 -15.26 -9.66 3.81
C MET A 423 -16.74 -9.75 4.16
N ALA A 424 -17.17 -10.91 4.64
CA ALA A 424 -18.55 -11.10 5.11
C ALA A 424 -18.86 -10.26 6.34
N GLN A 425 -17.85 -9.98 7.17
CA GLN A 425 -17.92 -9.10 8.34
C GLN A 425 -17.19 -7.79 8.01
N GLU A 426 -17.89 -6.66 8.10
CA GLU A 426 -17.33 -5.35 7.74
C GLU A 426 -16.23 -4.90 8.72
N GLU A 427 -16.34 -5.30 9.98
CA GLU A 427 -15.35 -5.00 11.04
C GLU A 427 -13.98 -5.59 10.70
N GLU A 428 -13.95 -6.77 10.08
CA GLU A 428 -12.70 -7.41 9.67
C GLU A 428 -12.02 -6.66 8.53
N LEU A 429 -12.79 -6.23 7.51
CA LEU A 429 -12.27 -5.38 6.45
C LEU A 429 -11.76 -4.05 7.00
N ALA A 430 -12.53 -3.43 7.90
CA ALA A 430 -12.17 -2.18 8.55
C ALA A 430 -10.85 -2.29 9.32
N ALA A 431 -10.67 -3.35 10.11
CA ALA A 431 -9.43 -3.62 10.85
C ALA A 431 -8.23 -3.82 9.90
N LEU A 432 -8.39 -4.56 8.80
CA LEU A 432 -7.34 -4.77 7.81
C LEU A 432 -6.90 -3.47 7.11
N VAL A 433 -7.83 -2.54 6.88
CA VAL A 433 -7.55 -1.22 6.31
C VAL A 433 -6.95 -0.28 7.36
N GLN A 434 -7.49 -0.24 8.57
CA GLN A 434 -7.03 0.62 9.68
C GLN A 434 -5.57 0.36 10.04
N THR A 435 -5.15 -0.90 9.96
CA THR A 435 -3.78 -1.35 10.23
C THR A 435 -2.83 -1.06 9.07
N LYS A 436 -3.33 -0.50 7.96
CA LYS A 436 -2.57 -0.09 6.76
C LYS A 436 -1.82 -1.23 6.07
N VAL A 437 -2.20 -2.48 6.35
CA VAL A 437 -1.78 -3.65 5.57
C VAL A 437 -2.31 -3.53 4.15
N PHE A 438 -3.56 -3.09 4.02
CA PHE A 438 -4.16 -2.74 2.77
C PHE A 438 -4.49 -1.25 2.72
N ASP A 439 -4.48 -0.69 1.51
CA ASP A 439 -5.08 0.61 1.26
C ASP A 439 -6.62 0.53 1.37
N ALA A 440 -7.30 1.62 1.70
CA ALA A 440 -8.76 1.66 1.74
C ALA A 440 -9.39 1.29 0.39
N ASN A 441 -8.69 1.55 -0.71
CA ASN A 441 -9.13 1.15 -2.05
C ASN A 441 -9.17 -0.38 -2.26
N VAL A 442 -8.67 -1.19 -1.32
CA VAL A 442 -8.80 -2.66 -1.38
C VAL A 442 -10.25 -3.11 -1.47
N ALA A 443 -11.19 -2.34 -0.92
CA ALA A 443 -12.62 -2.64 -1.03
C ALA A 443 -13.11 -2.58 -2.49
N GLY A 444 -12.40 -1.86 -3.38
CA GLY A 444 -12.78 -1.71 -4.78
C GLY A 444 -14.17 -1.10 -4.95
N MET A 445 -14.58 -0.22 -4.03
CA MET A 445 -15.81 0.55 -4.12
C MET A 445 -15.70 1.60 -5.23
N ILE A 446 -16.85 2.04 -5.74
CA ILE A 446 -16.92 3.20 -6.63
C ILE A 446 -16.37 4.44 -5.90
N PRO A 447 -15.46 5.23 -6.50
CA PRO A 447 -14.77 6.29 -5.77
C PRO A 447 -15.52 7.63 -5.83
N GLY A 448 -15.09 8.54 -4.95
CA GLY A 448 -15.56 9.94 -4.88
C GLY A 448 -16.64 10.15 -3.84
N SER A 449 -16.84 11.40 -3.46
CA SER A 449 -17.92 11.84 -2.56
C SER A 449 -18.54 13.12 -3.09
N VAL A 450 -19.62 13.59 -2.47
CA VAL A 450 -20.22 14.90 -2.80
C VAL A 450 -19.17 16.03 -2.78
N GLU A 451 -18.30 16.06 -1.77
CA GLU A 451 -17.27 17.10 -1.63
C GLU A 451 -16.08 16.93 -2.59
N ARG A 452 -15.78 15.69 -3.00
CA ARG A 452 -14.69 15.35 -3.92
C ARG A 452 -15.28 14.59 -5.11
N PRO A 453 -15.93 15.31 -6.05
CA PRO A 453 -16.73 14.69 -7.09
C PRO A 453 -15.87 13.84 -8.02
N LYS A 454 -16.32 12.61 -8.27
CA LYS A 454 -15.72 11.73 -9.27
C LYS A 454 -16.77 11.18 -10.22
N ALA A 455 -16.59 11.44 -11.51
CA ALA A 455 -17.33 10.76 -12.58
C ALA A 455 -16.55 9.52 -13.04
N GLY A 456 -17.24 8.60 -13.71
CA GLY A 456 -16.65 7.35 -14.18
C GLY A 456 -16.87 7.12 -15.67
N VAL A 457 -15.85 6.60 -16.35
CA VAL A 457 -15.94 6.04 -17.70
C VAL A 457 -15.49 4.59 -17.62
N TYR A 458 -16.41 3.68 -17.32
CA TYR A 458 -16.08 2.27 -17.19
C TYR A 458 -16.27 1.54 -18.51
N VAL A 459 -15.34 0.67 -18.89
CA VAL A 459 -15.33 0.02 -20.20
C VAL A 459 -15.52 -1.48 -20.04
N THR A 460 -16.45 -2.04 -20.81
CA THR A 460 -16.66 -3.48 -20.93
C THR A 460 -16.58 -3.88 -22.40
N GLU A 461 -15.62 -4.73 -22.74
CA GLU A 461 -15.49 -5.29 -24.09
C GLU A 461 -16.50 -6.43 -24.27
N ALA A 462 -17.49 -6.23 -25.14
CA ALA A 462 -18.56 -7.20 -25.36
C ALA A 462 -18.12 -8.41 -26.19
N LYS A 463 -17.01 -8.29 -26.94
CA LYS A 463 -16.47 -9.35 -27.79
C LYS A 463 -15.48 -10.22 -27.03
N PRO A 464 -15.69 -11.55 -26.94
CA PRO A 464 -14.71 -12.47 -26.37
C PRO A 464 -13.40 -12.42 -27.17
N SER A 465 -12.36 -11.82 -26.61
CA SER A 465 -11.09 -11.53 -27.31
C SER A 465 -10.03 -11.00 -26.33
N LYS A 466 -8.80 -10.74 -26.81
CA LYS A 466 -7.76 -10.02 -26.04
C LYS A 466 -7.52 -8.61 -26.57
N LEU A 467 -8.52 -8.05 -27.26
CA LEU A 467 -8.41 -6.74 -27.90
C LEU A 467 -8.14 -5.63 -26.89
N SER A 468 -8.58 -5.77 -25.64
CA SER A 468 -8.39 -4.74 -24.60
C SER A 468 -6.92 -4.37 -24.36
N TRP A 469 -5.97 -5.28 -24.64
CA TRP A 469 -4.53 -4.99 -24.62
C TRP A 469 -4.12 -3.90 -25.63
N TYR A 470 -4.88 -3.76 -26.72
CA TYR A 470 -4.67 -2.79 -27.79
C TYR A 470 -5.53 -1.53 -27.62
N LEU A 471 -6.25 -1.39 -26.51
CA LEU A 471 -7.05 -0.19 -26.25
C LEU A 471 -6.17 0.90 -25.64
N GLU A 472 -6.11 2.05 -26.29
CA GLU A 472 -5.47 3.26 -25.77
C GLU A 472 -6.53 4.33 -25.50
N PRO A 473 -6.94 4.51 -24.23
CA PRO A 473 -7.89 5.55 -23.85
C PRO A 473 -7.20 6.90 -23.64
N SER A 474 -7.94 7.99 -23.87
CA SER A 474 -7.56 9.33 -23.44
C SER A 474 -8.82 10.09 -23.01
N ILE A 475 -8.82 10.61 -21.79
CA ILE A 475 -9.93 11.37 -21.21
C ILE A 475 -9.44 12.77 -20.89
N THR A 476 -10.17 13.78 -21.34
CA THR A 476 -9.92 15.18 -21.01
C THR A 476 -11.16 15.80 -20.41
N VAL A 477 -10.96 16.62 -19.38
CA VAL A 477 -12.04 17.31 -18.66
C VAL A 477 -11.82 18.80 -18.82
N LYS A 478 -12.85 19.50 -19.26
CA LYS A 478 -12.87 20.96 -19.36
C LYS A 478 -14.00 21.49 -18.48
N LYS A 479 -13.71 22.42 -17.57
CA LYS A 479 -14.76 23.15 -16.83
C LYS A 479 -15.44 24.15 -17.76
N THR A 480 -16.77 24.23 -17.73
CA THR A 480 -17.60 25.13 -18.54
C THR A 480 -18.41 26.07 -17.64
N CYS A 481 -18.70 27.29 -18.11
CA CYS A 481 -19.29 28.37 -17.31
C CYS A 481 -19.95 29.43 -18.19
N GLY A 482 -20.97 30.11 -17.65
CA GLY A 482 -21.62 31.26 -18.30
C GLY A 482 -22.11 30.94 -19.71
N SER A 483 -21.70 31.76 -20.68
CA SER A 483 -22.06 31.56 -22.10
C SER A 483 -21.49 30.28 -22.72
N ASP A 484 -20.50 29.65 -22.09
CA ASP A 484 -19.82 28.45 -22.58
C ASP A 484 -20.41 27.16 -22.02
N PHE A 485 -21.55 27.21 -21.32
CA PHE A 485 -22.25 25.99 -20.89
C PHE A 485 -22.58 25.11 -22.11
N ALA A 486 -22.15 23.85 -22.04
CA ALA A 486 -22.40 22.86 -23.09
C ALA A 486 -23.90 22.56 -23.20
N ALA A 487 -24.66 22.71 -22.12
CA ALA A 487 -26.12 22.62 -22.13
C ALA A 487 -26.79 23.66 -23.05
N ASN A 488 -26.15 24.81 -23.29
CA ASN A 488 -26.64 25.87 -24.18
C ASN A 488 -26.16 25.69 -25.63
N SER A 489 -25.32 24.69 -25.89
CA SER A 489 -24.67 24.45 -27.19
C SER A 489 -25.32 23.30 -27.96
N TYR A 490 -25.39 23.40 -29.28
CA TYR A 490 -25.86 22.30 -30.14
C TYR A 490 -24.90 21.09 -30.12
N ARG A 491 -23.61 21.33 -29.82
CA ARG A 491 -22.54 20.32 -29.72
C ARG A 491 -21.85 20.43 -28.37
N ILE A 492 -21.48 19.28 -27.81
CA ILE A 492 -20.77 19.19 -26.51
C ILE A 492 -19.25 19.41 -26.68
N SER A 493 -18.71 18.98 -27.81
CA SER A 493 -17.27 19.07 -28.14
C SER A 493 -17.09 19.20 -29.65
N ASP A 494 -16.08 19.96 -30.07
CA ASP A 494 -15.70 20.10 -31.48
C ASP A 494 -15.17 18.78 -32.07
N GLU A 495 -14.75 17.85 -31.21
CA GLU A 495 -14.17 16.56 -31.60
C GLU A 495 -15.19 15.46 -31.86
N VAL A 496 -16.48 15.75 -31.65
CA VAL A 496 -17.57 14.79 -31.86
C VAL A 496 -18.56 15.38 -32.86
N ASP A 497 -18.70 14.77 -34.03
CA ASP A 497 -19.64 15.21 -35.07
C ASP A 497 -21.05 14.66 -34.86
N ALA A 498 -21.61 14.96 -33.69
CA ALA A 498 -22.97 14.58 -33.33
C ALA A 498 -23.65 15.64 -32.46
N PRO A 499 -24.99 15.80 -32.57
CA PRO A 499 -25.73 16.68 -31.69
C PRO A 499 -25.73 16.17 -30.24
N ALA A 500 -25.81 17.10 -29.29
CA ALA A 500 -26.03 16.77 -27.89
C ALA A 500 -27.40 16.10 -27.69
N ARG A 501 -27.43 14.99 -26.94
CA ARG A 501 -28.65 14.28 -26.55
C ARG A 501 -28.86 14.42 -25.05
N ALA A 502 -29.99 14.99 -24.64
CA ALA A 502 -30.34 15.10 -23.24
C ALA A 502 -30.55 13.71 -22.61
N THR A 503 -30.08 13.53 -21.38
CA THR A 503 -30.22 12.27 -20.64
C THR A 503 -31.45 12.24 -19.74
N ASN A 504 -32.06 13.40 -19.47
CA ASN A 504 -33.19 13.60 -18.54
C ASN A 504 -32.93 12.97 -17.16
N PRO A 505 -32.14 13.61 -16.28
CA PRO A 505 -31.89 13.09 -14.93
C PRO A 505 -33.18 13.17 -14.09
N MET A 506 -34.06 12.17 -14.20
CA MET A 506 -35.38 12.17 -13.53
C MET A 506 -35.31 12.12 -12.00
N THR A 507 -34.13 11.86 -11.43
CA THR A 507 -33.93 11.58 -10.00
C THR A 507 -33.13 12.62 -9.24
N ILE A 508 -32.54 13.63 -9.93
CA ILE A 508 -31.69 14.64 -9.29
C ILE A 508 -32.33 16.01 -9.46
N ALA A 509 -32.58 16.71 -8.35
CA ALA A 509 -33.13 18.05 -8.38
C ALA A 509 -32.11 19.04 -8.98
N ASN A 510 -32.52 19.80 -9.99
CA ASN A 510 -31.65 20.77 -10.67
C ASN A 510 -31.03 21.80 -9.71
N ALA A 511 -31.76 22.20 -8.66
CA ALA A 511 -31.28 23.12 -7.62
C ALA A 511 -30.10 22.59 -6.78
N GLY A 512 -29.71 21.33 -6.93
CA GLY A 512 -28.54 20.75 -6.26
C GLY A 512 -27.28 20.67 -7.13
N LEU A 513 -27.34 21.13 -8.40
CA LEU A 513 -26.27 20.98 -9.37
C LEU A 513 -25.42 22.26 -9.48
N GLY A 514 -24.14 22.17 -9.13
CA GLY A 514 -23.15 23.25 -9.26
C GLY A 514 -22.39 23.18 -10.60
N ASP A 515 -21.08 23.38 -10.53
CA ASP A 515 -20.13 23.40 -11.66
C ASP A 515 -20.44 22.39 -12.79
N GLU A 516 -20.30 22.85 -14.03
CA GLU A 516 -20.41 22.04 -15.24
C GLU A 516 -19.04 21.70 -15.83
N TYR A 517 -18.94 20.48 -16.37
CA TYR A 517 -17.74 19.96 -17.01
C TYR A 517 -18.09 19.23 -18.30
N THR A 518 -17.37 19.52 -19.37
CA THR A 518 -17.32 18.68 -20.58
C THR A 518 -16.25 17.62 -20.41
N VAL A 519 -16.64 16.35 -20.50
CA VAL A 519 -15.75 15.20 -20.53
C VAL A 519 -15.67 14.68 -21.96
N THR A 520 -14.48 14.67 -22.56
CA THR A 520 -14.22 14.07 -23.88
C THR A 520 -13.41 12.80 -23.70
N VAL A 521 -13.90 11.69 -24.26
CA VAL A 521 -13.31 10.35 -24.17
C VAL A 521 -12.93 9.91 -25.58
N ARG A 522 -11.64 9.66 -25.79
CA ARG A 522 -11.10 9.05 -27.01
C ARG A 522 -10.69 7.62 -26.72
N LEU A 523 -11.11 6.70 -27.56
CA LEU A 523 -10.77 5.28 -27.49
C LEU A 523 -10.10 4.89 -28.80
N LYS A 524 -8.79 4.66 -28.75
CA LYS A 524 -8.01 4.24 -29.91
C LYS A 524 -7.73 2.75 -29.88
N ASN A 525 -8.00 2.07 -30.99
CA ASN A 525 -7.54 0.70 -31.19
C ASN A 525 -6.14 0.74 -31.83
N THR A 526 -5.12 0.39 -31.07
CA THR A 526 -3.72 0.40 -31.52
C THR A 526 -3.33 -0.84 -32.32
N MET A 527 -4.22 -1.84 -32.42
CA MET A 527 -4.00 -3.00 -33.27
C MET A 527 -3.88 -2.55 -34.73
N THR A 528 -2.90 -3.06 -35.44
CA THR A 528 -2.75 -2.87 -36.89
C THR A 528 -3.59 -3.87 -37.68
N GLU A 529 -3.92 -3.55 -38.93
CA GLU A 529 -4.60 -4.52 -39.82
C GLU A 529 -3.78 -5.80 -40.05
N GLU A 530 -2.45 -5.69 -40.11
CA GLU A 530 -1.51 -6.80 -40.20
C GLU A 530 -1.65 -7.74 -38.99
N GLN A 531 -1.67 -7.17 -37.78
CA GLN A 531 -1.90 -7.92 -36.54
C GLN A 531 -3.29 -8.56 -36.52
N ALA A 532 -4.33 -7.83 -36.95
CA ALA A 532 -5.69 -8.37 -37.01
C ALA A 532 -5.81 -9.59 -37.94
N LYS A 533 -5.00 -9.66 -39.01
CA LYS A 533 -4.95 -10.79 -39.95
C LYS A 533 -4.12 -11.97 -39.43
N SER A 534 -2.97 -11.68 -38.81
CA SER A 534 -1.96 -12.68 -38.44
C SER A 534 -2.13 -13.27 -37.05
N LEU A 535 -2.66 -12.50 -36.09
CA LEU A 535 -2.80 -12.96 -34.71
C LEU A 535 -3.93 -13.98 -34.54
N PRO A 536 -3.81 -14.88 -33.55
CA PRO A 536 -4.84 -15.87 -33.23
C PRO A 536 -6.22 -15.24 -32.99
N ALA A 537 -7.27 -15.98 -33.35
CA ALA A 537 -8.66 -15.54 -33.16
C ALA A 537 -9.02 -15.30 -31.67
N PHE A 538 -8.31 -15.96 -30.75
CA PHE A 538 -8.46 -15.70 -29.30
C PHE A 538 -8.04 -14.27 -28.93
N ILE A 539 -7.11 -13.67 -29.68
CA ILE A 539 -6.70 -12.28 -29.51
C ILE A 539 -7.63 -11.34 -30.28
N THR A 540 -7.89 -11.64 -31.55
CA THR A 540 -8.57 -10.72 -32.48
C THR A 540 -10.10 -10.81 -32.45
N GLY A 541 -10.64 -11.85 -31.80
CA GLY A 541 -12.03 -12.28 -31.90
C GLY A 541 -12.32 -13.04 -33.19
N ASN A 542 -13.43 -13.79 -33.21
CA ASN A 542 -13.78 -14.66 -34.35
C ASN A 542 -14.46 -13.93 -35.52
N THR A 543 -15.31 -12.95 -35.22
CA THR A 543 -16.03 -12.12 -36.19
C THR A 543 -15.34 -10.76 -36.30
N GLU A 544 -15.25 -10.18 -37.50
CA GLU A 544 -14.61 -8.86 -37.72
C GLU A 544 -13.29 -8.71 -36.95
N LYS A 545 -12.30 -9.55 -37.31
CA LYS A 545 -11.04 -9.66 -36.57
C LYS A 545 -10.41 -8.30 -36.31
N GLY A 546 -10.03 -8.06 -35.06
CA GLY A 546 -9.40 -6.80 -34.65
C GLY A 546 -10.37 -5.70 -34.22
N THR A 547 -11.64 -5.75 -34.64
CA THR A 547 -12.65 -4.75 -34.24
C THR A 547 -13.10 -4.98 -32.81
N MET A 548 -12.94 -3.96 -31.95
CA MET A 548 -13.41 -3.90 -30.57
C MET A 548 -14.90 -3.56 -30.51
N GLN A 549 -15.62 -4.03 -29.50
CA GLN A 549 -17.03 -3.75 -29.27
C GLN A 549 -17.26 -3.24 -27.84
N PRO A 550 -16.73 -2.04 -27.49
CA PRO A 550 -16.84 -1.54 -26.13
C PRO A 550 -18.27 -1.09 -25.80
N ARG A 551 -18.69 -1.41 -24.58
CA ARG A 551 -19.79 -0.76 -23.87
C ARG A 551 -19.19 0.14 -22.81
N LEU A 552 -19.64 1.38 -22.77
CA LEU A 552 -19.23 2.37 -21.78
C LEU A 552 -20.33 2.50 -20.74
N PHE A 553 -19.98 2.35 -19.46
CA PHE A 553 -20.83 2.70 -18.34
C PHE A 553 -20.34 4.03 -17.78
N LEU A 554 -21.05 5.10 -18.16
CA LEU A 554 -20.74 6.45 -17.74
C LEU A 554 -21.42 6.71 -16.41
N MET A 555 -20.66 7.14 -15.41
CA MET A 555 -21.13 7.34 -14.05
C MET A 555 -21.06 8.81 -13.67
N ALA A 556 -22.14 9.35 -13.12
CA ALA A 556 -22.17 10.68 -12.54
C ALA A 556 -21.48 10.73 -11.14
N PRO A 557 -20.94 11.87 -10.72
CA PRO A 557 -20.49 12.06 -9.34
C PRO A 557 -21.65 11.98 -8.35
N GLU A 558 -21.35 11.67 -7.09
CA GLU A 558 -22.36 11.67 -6.02
C GLU A 558 -23.07 13.02 -5.92
N GLY A 559 -24.41 12.99 -5.89
CA GLY A 559 -25.23 14.21 -5.89
C GLY A 559 -25.17 15.04 -7.18
N GLY A 560 -24.45 14.58 -8.21
CA GLY A 560 -24.37 15.22 -9.52
C GLY A 560 -24.94 14.35 -10.63
N ALA A 561 -24.98 14.88 -11.85
CA ALA A 561 -25.66 14.27 -12.99
C ALA A 561 -24.83 14.31 -14.27
N ILE A 562 -25.02 13.34 -15.15
CA ILE A 562 -24.66 13.46 -16.57
C ILE A 562 -25.90 14.00 -17.28
N THR A 563 -25.84 15.21 -17.82
CA THR A 563 -27.02 15.93 -18.36
C THR A 563 -27.19 15.76 -19.86
N SER A 564 -26.09 15.56 -20.59
CA SER A 564 -26.12 15.36 -22.03
C SER A 564 -24.94 14.51 -22.52
N LEU A 565 -25.13 13.85 -23.66
CA LEU A 565 -24.15 12.96 -24.29
C LEU A 565 -24.16 13.15 -25.81
N ALA A 566 -22.98 13.14 -26.44
CA ALA A 566 -22.77 13.18 -27.87
C ALA A 566 -21.89 12.01 -28.31
N TYR A 567 -22.32 11.32 -29.36
CA TYR A 567 -21.63 10.20 -29.99
C TYR A 567 -22.15 10.04 -31.43
N GLU A 568 -21.26 9.68 -32.35
CA GLU A 568 -21.58 9.52 -33.77
C GLU A 568 -22.32 8.21 -34.04
N SER A 569 -21.75 7.08 -33.59
CA SER A 569 -22.36 5.77 -33.74
C SER A 569 -22.43 5.01 -32.42
N GLY A 570 -23.64 4.93 -31.87
CA GLY A 570 -23.88 4.20 -30.64
C GLY A 570 -25.36 4.18 -30.27
N GLU A 571 -25.64 3.58 -29.13
CA GLU A 571 -26.98 3.47 -28.56
C GLU A 571 -26.90 3.60 -27.05
N MET A 572 -27.70 4.51 -26.49
CA MET A 572 -27.93 4.58 -25.05
C MET A 572 -28.89 3.45 -24.67
N VAL A 573 -28.35 2.34 -24.17
CA VAL A 573 -29.09 1.11 -23.85
C VAL A 573 -29.90 1.28 -22.58
N SER A 574 -29.36 1.97 -21.59
CA SER A 574 -30.03 2.27 -20.33
C SER A 574 -29.47 3.53 -19.68
N ASN A 575 -30.31 4.17 -18.87
CA ASN A 575 -29.97 5.27 -17.98
C ASN A 575 -30.73 5.04 -16.69
N GLY A 576 -30.02 4.86 -15.57
CA GLY A 576 -30.64 4.51 -14.30
C GLY A 576 -29.74 4.83 -13.12
N THR A 577 -30.23 4.52 -11.92
CA THR A 577 -29.49 4.76 -10.68
C THR A 577 -29.03 3.44 -10.07
N VAL A 578 -27.74 3.35 -9.77
CA VAL A 578 -27.13 2.27 -8.98
C VAL A 578 -26.28 2.92 -7.90
N GLU A 579 -26.44 2.47 -6.65
CA GLU A 579 -25.70 3.01 -5.50
C GLU A 579 -25.75 4.55 -5.43
N ASP A 580 -26.97 5.09 -5.56
CA ASP A 580 -27.29 6.53 -5.50
C ASP A 580 -26.58 7.40 -6.54
N ARG A 581 -26.07 6.77 -7.62
CA ARG A 581 -25.40 7.45 -8.74
C ARG A 581 -26.06 7.11 -10.05
N GLN A 582 -26.15 8.10 -10.93
CA GLN A 582 -26.60 7.89 -12.29
C GLN A 582 -25.53 7.10 -13.07
N PHE A 583 -25.98 6.06 -13.76
CA PHE A 583 -25.20 5.28 -14.70
C PHE A 583 -25.89 5.25 -16.06
N ILE A 584 -25.13 5.49 -17.12
CA ILE A 584 -25.57 5.40 -18.51
C ILE A 584 -24.80 4.28 -19.21
N ASN A 585 -25.50 3.31 -19.78
CA ASN A 585 -24.92 2.26 -20.60
C ASN A 585 -24.94 2.68 -22.07
N LEU A 586 -23.79 3.07 -22.61
CA LEU A 586 -23.59 3.43 -24.00
C LEU A 586 -22.92 2.29 -24.77
N ARG A 587 -23.61 1.73 -25.75
CA ARG A 587 -23.07 0.71 -26.66
C ARG A 587 -22.58 1.36 -27.95
N LEU A 588 -21.29 1.22 -28.30
CA LEU A 588 -20.75 1.73 -29.57
C LEU A 588 -21.04 0.76 -30.72
N THR A 589 -22.13 0.94 -31.46
CA THR A 589 -22.71 -0.05 -32.38
C THR A 589 -21.84 -0.45 -33.58
N GLN A 590 -20.86 0.38 -33.98
CA GLN A 590 -19.93 0.09 -35.08
C GLN A 590 -18.57 -0.40 -34.60
N GLY A 591 -18.37 -0.48 -33.27
CA GLY A 591 -17.10 -0.87 -32.68
C GLY A 591 -15.96 0.13 -32.96
N ILE A 592 -14.73 -0.34 -32.76
CA ILE A 592 -13.50 0.41 -33.08
C ILE A 592 -12.58 -0.52 -33.88
N LYS A 593 -12.42 -0.26 -35.18
CA LYS A 593 -11.59 -1.10 -36.06
C LYS A 593 -10.10 -0.90 -35.78
N PRO A 594 -9.23 -1.83 -36.21
CA PRO A 594 -7.78 -1.66 -36.12
C PRO A 594 -7.30 -0.29 -36.64
N GLY A 595 -6.55 0.45 -35.81
CA GLY A 595 -6.01 1.77 -36.12
C GLY A 595 -6.98 2.95 -35.96
N GLU A 596 -8.29 2.69 -35.83
CA GLU A 596 -9.30 3.74 -35.69
C GLU A 596 -9.37 4.30 -34.26
N THR A 597 -9.95 5.49 -34.15
CA THR A 597 -10.27 6.15 -32.87
C THR A 597 -11.73 6.55 -32.89
N VAL A 598 -12.45 6.25 -31.80
CA VAL A 598 -13.80 6.74 -31.58
C VAL A 598 -13.77 7.76 -30.44
N THR A 599 -14.46 8.88 -30.62
CA THR A 599 -14.60 9.94 -29.63
C THR A 599 -16.05 10.07 -29.20
N ILE A 600 -16.29 10.14 -27.90
CA ILE A 600 -17.58 10.52 -27.31
C ILE A 600 -17.37 11.66 -26.33
N ALA A 601 -18.40 12.48 -26.12
CA ALA A 601 -18.36 13.57 -25.17
C ALA A 601 -19.64 13.62 -24.34
N PHE A 602 -19.54 14.00 -23.08
CA PHE A 602 -20.70 14.19 -22.21
C PHE A 602 -20.50 15.34 -21.24
N THR A 603 -21.62 15.89 -20.81
CA THR A 603 -21.68 16.98 -19.85
C THR A 603 -21.96 16.42 -18.48
N VAL A 604 -21.13 16.78 -17.50
CA VAL A 604 -21.27 16.41 -16.09
C VAL A 604 -21.55 17.67 -15.28
N ARG A 605 -22.56 17.63 -14.43
CA ARG A 605 -22.80 18.62 -13.38
C ARG A 605 -22.41 18.00 -12.04
N ALA A 606 -21.49 18.64 -11.34
CA ALA A 606 -21.15 18.25 -9.97
C ALA A 606 -22.24 18.73 -9.00
N ALA A 607 -22.27 18.20 -7.77
CA ALA A 607 -23.10 18.77 -6.72
C ALA A 607 -22.61 20.18 -6.36
N GLU A 608 -23.52 21.08 -6.02
CA GLU A 608 -23.20 22.45 -5.56
C GLU A 608 -22.24 22.45 -4.35
N LYS A 609 -22.32 21.42 -3.51
CA LYS A 609 -21.47 21.23 -2.32
C LYS A 609 -20.06 20.71 -2.63
N ALA A 610 -19.70 20.53 -3.90
CA ALA A 610 -18.37 20.09 -4.30
C ALA A 610 -17.31 21.11 -3.84
N LYS A 611 -16.21 20.60 -3.28
CA LYS A 611 -15.08 21.40 -2.77
C LYS A 611 -13.82 21.26 -3.62
N SER A 612 -13.85 20.41 -4.64
CA SER A 612 -12.77 20.21 -5.59
C SER A 612 -13.32 20.09 -7.01
N THR A 613 -12.45 20.31 -8.00
CA THR A 613 -12.78 20.05 -9.41
C THR A 613 -13.09 18.57 -9.65
N LEU A 614 -13.84 18.30 -10.72
CA LEU A 614 -14.18 16.94 -11.14
C LEU A 614 -12.93 16.11 -11.48
N ASP A 615 -12.84 14.90 -10.94
CA ASP A 615 -11.94 13.85 -11.44
C ASP A 615 -12.74 12.80 -12.20
N VAL A 616 -12.23 12.32 -13.33
CA VAL A 616 -12.84 11.23 -14.10
C VAL A 616 -11.96 9.98 -13.98
N VAL A 617 -12.50 8.96 -13.33
CA VAL A 617 -11.88 7.64 -13.23
C VAL A 617 -12.33 6.74 -14.37
N THR A 618 -11.52 5.75 -14.72
CA THR A 618 -11.90 4.68 -15.67
C THR A 618 -11.56 3.33 -15.08
N THR A 619 -12.13 2.27 -15.67
CA THR A 619 -11.58 0.93 -15.55
C THR A 619 -10.06 0.98 -15.80
N PRO A 620 -9.21 0.38 -14.94
CA PRO A 620 -7.78 0.29 -15.21
C PRO A 620 -7.54 -0.43 -16.54
N ILE A 621 -7.04 0.31 -17.54
CA ILE A 621 -6.74 -0.24 -18.86
C ILE A 621 -5.23 -0.50 -18.92
N ILE A 622 -4.87 -1.75 -19.21
CA ILE A 622 -3.48 -2.20 -19.24
C ILE A 622 -3.10 -2.51 -20.68
N ASN A 623 -2.06 -1.85 -21.17
CA ASN A 623 -1.54 -2.03 -22.52
C ASN A 623 -0.01 -1.88 -22.53
N GLU A 624 0.60 -1.85 -23.72
CA GLU A 624 2.05 -1.70 -23.89
C GLU A 624 2.63 -0.40 -23.29
N LYS A 625 1.83 0.65 -23.14
CA LYS A 625 2.24 1.94 -22.56
C LYS A 625 2.11 1.98 -21.03
N GLY A 626 1.57 0.93 -20.41
CA GLY A 626 1.38 0.81 -18.98
C GLY A 626 -0.10 0.77 -18.58
N ILE A 627 -0.42 1.38 -17.43
CA ILE A 627 -1.74 1.33 -16.82
C ILE A 627 -2.36 2.73 -16.86
N TYR A 628 -3.54 2.86 -17.47
CA TYR A 628 -4.31 4.10 -17.50
C TYR A 628 -5.54 4.00 -16.59
N THR A 629 -5.67 4.96 -15.67
CA THR A 629 -6.71 4.98 -14.62
C THR A 629 -7.65 6.19 -14.70
N GLY A 630 -7.43 7.10 -15.64
CA GLY A 630 -8.27 8.27 -15.85
C GLY A 630 -7.48 9.57 -15.82
N THR A 631 -8.13 10.66 -15.39
CA THR A 631 -7.58 12.02 -15.47
C THR A 631 -6.63 12.36 -14.34
N ASN A 632 -6.72 11.65 -13.21
CA ASN A 632 -5.98 11.95 -11.98
C ASN A 632 -6.16 13.42 -11.53
N GLY A 633 -7.41 13.90 -11.59
CA GLY A 633 -7.81 15.26 -11.22
C GLY A 633 -7.41 16.37 -12.18
N LYS A 634 -6.82 16.06 -13.34
CA LYS A 634 -6.44 17.07 -14.33
C LYS A 634 -7.69 17.62 -15.02
N VAL A 635 -7.95 18.90 -14.80
CA VAL A 635 -9.03 19.66 -15.43
C VAL A 635 -8.45 20.89 -16.13
N THR A 636 -8.86 21.10 -17.37
CA THR A 636 -8.65 22.38 -18.06
C THR A 636 -9.74 23.34 -17.61
N ASP A 637 -9.37 24.31 -16.77
CA ASP A 637 -10.29 25.36 -16.32
C ASP A 637 -10.07 26.62 -17.16
N THR A 638 -11.06 26.94 -18.00
CA THR A 638 -11.05 28.17 -18.83
C THR A 638 -11.93 29.28 -18.26
N CYS A 639 -12.52 29.09 -17.07
CA CYS A 639 -13.59 29.93 -16.55
C CYS A 639 -13.15 31.24 -15.90
N GLY A 640 -11.85 31.47 -15.69
CA GLY A 640 -11.37 32.67 -15.00
C GLY A 640 -12.03 32.84 -13.63
N ALA A 641 -12.22 34.08 -13.17
CA ALA A 641 -12.96 34.38 -11.93
C ALA A 641 -14.49 34.46 -12.15
N ASP A 642 -14.98 34.27 -13.37
CA ASP A 642 -16.40 34.36 -13.72
C ASP A 642 -17.07 33.00 -13.53
N VAL A 643 -17.48 32.72 -12.29
CA VAL A 643 -18.48 31.69 -11.99
C VAL A 643 -19.79 32.43 -11.67
N PRO A 644 -20.86 32.29 -12.48
CA PRO A 644 -22.15 32.87 -12.17
C PRO A 644 -22.94 32.00 -11.17
N ASP A 645 -22.36 31.60 -10.04
CA ASP A 645 -23.07 30.84 -8.98
C ASP A 645 -23.82 31.75 -7.99
N ALA A 646 -24.26 32.93 -8.43
CA ALA A 646 -25.10 33.81 -7.60
C ALA A 646 -26.05 34.71 -8.41
N VAL A 647 -25.77 34.95 -9.69
CA VAL A 647 -26.49 35.96 -10.48
C VAL A 647 -27.62 35.35 -11.33
N GLU A 648 -27.54 34.07 -11.70
CA GLU A 648 -28.61 33.41 -12.48
C GLU A 648 -29.79 32.92 -11.62
N ASP A 649 -29.60 32.69 -10.32
CA ASP A 649 -30.70 32.33 -9.39
C ASP A 649 -31.63 33.51 -9.06
N GLN A 650 -31.23 34.75 -9.33
CA GLN A 650 -32.11 35.91 -9.17
C GLN A 650 -33.19 36.01 -10.25
N TRP A 651 -32.97 35.42 -11.44
CA TRP A 651 -33.93 35.53 -12.55
C TRP A 651 -34.99 34.42 -12.59
N ALA A 652 -34.78 33.32 -11.86
CA ALA A 652 -35.74 32.22 -11.76
C ALA A 652 -36.78 32.38 -10.62
N GLY A 653 -36.72 33.47 -9.84
CA GLY A 653 -37.44 33.58 -8.57
C GLY A 653 -38.15 34.91 -8.29
N THR A 654 -38.87 35.51 -9.24
CA THR A 654 -39.91 36.53 -8.90
C THR A 654 -41.12 36.46 -9.83
N GLY A 655 -41.87 35.36 -9.74
CA GLY A 655 -43.26 35.30 -10.18
C GLY A 655 -44.18 35.69 -9.03
N SER A 656 -44.69 36.93 -9.07
CA SER A 656 -45.87 37.45 -8.36
C SER A 656 -46.03 37.13 -6.87
N ASP A 657 -45.78 38.12 -6.02
CA ASP A 657 -46.68 38.42 -4.91
C ASP A 657 -46.67 39.92 -4.61
N GLY A 658 -47.87 40.51 -4.60
CA GLY A 658 -48.08 41.93 -4.48
C GLY A 658 -48.01 42.43 -3.03
N SER A 659 -47.51 43.66 -2.85
CA SER A 659 -48.16 44.70 -2.06
C SER A 659 -47.38 46.01 -2.03
N ALA A 660 -48.08 47.06 -2.44
CA ALA A 660 -48.17 48.40 -1.85
C ALA A 660 -46.88 49.22 -1.56
N ASN A 661 -46.78 50.30 -2.33
CA ASN A 661 -46.53 51.70 -1.94
C ASN A 661 -45.33 52.06 -1.04
N GLY A 662 -44.49 52.95 -1.57
CA GLY A 662 -43.64 53.82 -0.78
C GLY A 662 -42.71 54.68 -1.64
N ASP A 663 -43.14 55.90 -1.95
CA ASP A 663 -42.39 56.97 -2.59
C ASP A 663 -40.99 57.22 -2.02
N GLY A 664 -40.06 57.67 -2.86
CA GLY A 664 -38.75 58.14 -2.41
C GLY A 664 -37.77 58.53 -3.51
N SER A 665 -38.12 59.56 -4.28
CA SER A 665 -37.27 60.25 -5.26
C SER A 665 -36.07 60.96 -4.62
N SER A 666 -34.87 60.81 -5.21
CA SER A 666 -33.86 61.87 -5.51
C SER A 666 -32.54 61.19 -5.92
N ASN A 667 -32.15 61.11 -7.20
CA ASN A 667 -31.71 62.16 -8.13
C ASN A 667 -30.36 62.80 -7.73
N GLY A 668 -29.38 62.75 -8.66
CA GLY A 668 -28.16 63.57 -8.66
C GLY A 668 -26.89 62.79 -9.03
N THR A 669 -26.58 62.60 -10.32
CA THR A 669 -25.68 63.44 -11.17
C THR A 669 -24.21 63.32 -10.74
N ASP A 670 -23.38 62.63 -11.52
CA ASP A 670 -22.62 63.10 -12.69
C ASP A 670 -21.17 63.39 -12.31
N GLY A 671 -20.22 62.96 -13.15
CA GLY A 671 -18.83 63.34 -12.99
C GLY A 671 -17.82 62.40 -13.63
N THR A 672 -17.91 62.23 -14.95
CA THR A 672 -16.78 62.01 -15.86
C THR A 672 -15.49 62.74 -15.40
N ASP A 673 -14.30 62.16 -15.53
CA ASP A 673 -13.54 62.13 -16.79
C ASP A 673 -12.08 61.69 -16.59
N GLY A 674 -11.50 61.10 -17.63
CA GLY A 674 -10.10 61.33 -18.04
C GLY A 674 -8.95 60.55 -17.39
N GLY A 675 -8.17 59.83 -18.23
CA GLY A 675 -6.72 59.76 -17.98
C GLY A 675 -5.98 58.51 -18.47
N LYS A 676 -5.74 58.40 -19.77
CA LYS A 676 -4.69 57.56 -20.37
C LYS A 676 -3.30 57.86 -19.77
N SER A 677 -2.44 56.86 -19.61
CA SER A 677 -1.16 56.78 -20.36
C SER A 677 -0.33 55.55 -19.98
N SER A 678 0.28 55.02 -21.03
CA SER A 678 1.23 53.92 -21.19
C SER A 678 2.52 53.98 -20.38
N GLY A 679 3.08 52.80 -20.09
CA GLY A 679 4.50 52.59 -19.83
C GLY A 679 4.93 51.18 -20.25
N LYS A 680 5.60 51.08 -21.41
CA LYS A 680 6.34 49.88 -21.87
C LYS A 680 7.72 49.88 -21.20
N THR A 681 8.16 48.73 -20.69
CA THR A 681 9.59 48.38 -20.67
C THR A 681 9.77 46.86 -20.74
N SER A 682 10.63 46.46 -21.66
CA SER A 682 11.05 45.09 -21.97
C SER A 682 12.25 44.67 -21.12
N SER A 683 12.28 43.42 -20.68
CA SER A 683 13.53 42.67 -20.45
C SER A 683 13.27 41.17 -20.33
N LYS A 684 13.99 40.39 -21.14
CA LYS A 684 14.27 38.94 -21.05
C LYS A 684 15.80 38.81 -21.10
N PRO A 685 16.43 37.65 -20.81
CA PRO A 685 16.07 36.53 -19.93
C PRO A 685 17.17 36.24 -18.87
N ALA A 686 16.87 35.46 -17.83
CA ALA A 686 17.89 34.76 -17.04
C ALA A 686 17.32 33.45 -16.49
N ASP A 687 18.19 32.44 -16.55
CA ASP A 687 18.01 31.04 -16.20
C ASP A 687 17.77 30.76 -14.70
N GLU A 688 17.27 29.54 -14.46
CA GLU A 688 17.42 28.71 -13.26
C GLU A 688 16.92 29.27 -11.91
N ASN A 689 15.73 28.84 -11.47
CA ASN A 689 15.63 28.07 -10.22
C ASN A 689 14.25 27.44 -9.99
N LYS A 690 14.33 26.23 -9.42
CA LYS A 690 13.48 25.65 -8.36
C LYS A 690 12.27 26.46 -7.88
N ASN A 691 11.13 25.77 -7.81
CA ASN A 691 10.01 25.90 -6.85
C ASN A 691 8.72 25.47 -7.58
N SER A 692 7.71 24.81 -7.01
CA SER A 692 7.41 24.29 -5.69
C SER A 692 6.17 23.42 -5.88
N ALA A 693 6.07 22.30 -5.18
CA ALA A 693 4.78 21.66 -4.96
C ALA A 693 4.77 21.20 -3.50
N ASP A 694 4.48 22.15 -2.63
CA ASP A 694 4.04 21.90 -1.27
C ASP A 694 2.61 22.45 -1.18
N SER A 695 1.63 21.56 -1.06
CA SER A 695 0.29 21.92 -0.63
C SER A 695 -0.23 20.80 0.28
N SER A 696 -0.21 21.16 1.54
CA SER A 696 -0.82 20.56 2.72
C SER A 696 -2.06 19.69 2.49
N ASN A 697 -1.95 18.42 2.86
CA ASN A 697 -3.05 17.64 3.44
C ASN A 697 -2.49 16.87 4.64
N GLY A 698 -2.62 17.47 5.82
CA GLY A 698 -2.08 16.95 7.07
C GLY A 698 -2.80 15.67 7.50
N GLY A 699 -2.09 14.55 7.48
CA GLY A 699 -2.62 13.26 7.93
C GLY A 699 -1.51 12.23 8.10
N ALA A 700 -1.24 11.86 9.36
CA ALA A 700 -0.51 10.69 9.92
C ALA A 700 0.80 10.17 9.27
N LEU A 701 1.18 10.58 8.06
CA LEU A 701 2.52 10.48 7.48
C LEU A 701 3.49 11.40 8.24
N ASP A 702 3.00 12.51 8.81
CA ASP A 702 3.77 13.40 9.70
C ASP A 702 4.18 12.76 11.04
N LYS A 703 3.59 11.61 11.40
CA LYS A 703 3.87 10.93 12.69
C LYS A 703 4.78 9.71 12.55
N LEU A 704 5.05 9.26 11.33
CA LEU A 704 6.26 8.51 11.01
C LEU A 704 7.37 9.44 10.51
N SER A 705 7.02 10.62 9.96
CA SER A 705 7.99 11.70 9.74
C SER A 705 8.61 12.13 11.05
N SER A 706 7.87 12.20 12.17
CA SER A 706 8.48 12.50 13.48
C SER A 706 9.51 11.46 13.98
N ILE A 707 9.64 10.29 13.33
CA ILE A 707 10.75 9.33 13.53
C ILE A 707 11.84 9.52 12.45
N LYS A 708 11.47 9.90 11.22
CA LYS A 708 12.40 10.30 10.14
C LYS A 708 13.05 11.67 10.34
N ASP A 709 12.42 12.58 11.07
CA ASP A 709 12.89 13.93 11.38
C ASP A 709 14.05 13.89 12.39
N GLY A 710 14.37 12.69 12.93
CA GLY A 710 15.57 12.41 13.70
C GLY A 710 16.58 11.47 13.04
N LEU A 711 16.25 10.75 11.96
CA LEU A 711 17.11 9.73 11.37
C LEU A 711 17.02 9.74 9.83
N SER A 712 18.06 10.25 9.19
CA SER A 712 18.25 10.17 7.72
C SER A 712 18.27 8.71 7.26
N CYS A 713 17.84 8.44 6.02
CA CYS A 713 18.06 7.16 5.34
C CYS A 713 19.26 7.35 4.37
N PRO A 714 20.38 6.62 4.52
CA PRO A 714 20.61 5.57 5.51
C PRO A 714 20.81 6.12 6.93
N VAL A 715 20.37 5.32 7.91
CA VAL A 715 20.56 5.53 9.34
C VAL A 715 22.05 5.44 9.65
N ASP A 716 22.59 6.52 10.23
CA ASP A 716 23.99 6.68 10.63
C ASP A 716 24.03 7.03 12.13
N LEU A 717 24.16 6.00 12.96
CA LEU A 717 24.20 6.11 14.41
C LEU A 717 25.57 6.61 14.89
N LYS A 718 26.63 6.45 14.09
CA LYS A 718 27.98 6.97 14.39
C LYS A 718 28.03 8.49 14.46
N LYS A 719 27.11 9.22 13.81
CA LYS A 719 27.00 10.69 13.90
C LYS A 719 26.48 11.21 15.25
N PHE A 720 25.92 10.34 16.10
CA PHE A 720 25.36 10.72 17.41
C PHE A 720 26.33 10.48 18.59
N MET A 721 27.55 10.02 18.31
CA MET A 721 28.66 9.91 19.26
C MET A 721 29.74 10.93 18.92
#